data_AF-A0A1Y2C3I2-F1
#
_entry.id   AF-A0A1Y2C3I2-F1
#
_cell.length_a   1.000
_cell.length_b   1.000
_cell.length_c   1.000
_cell.angle_alpha   90.00
_cell.angle_beta   90.00
_cell.angle_gamma   90.00
#
_symmetry.space_group_name_H-M   'P 1'
#
loop_
_entity.id
_entity.type
_entity.pdbx_description
1 polymer ?
#
loop_
_entity_poly.entity_id
_entity_poly.type
_entity_poly.pdbx_seq_one_letter_code
_entity_poly.pdbx_strand_id
1 'polypeptide(L)'
;MILNKKKKILSKKKEDIKQEKEKINQEKENIEREKDNIEQEKEILNKKKMIYSRKKKILNKKKKIYSKKRKKKRRYTARKRRYRARKRKYEQEKENIEQEKENIEQEKENIEQEKENIEQEKENIEQEKENIKQEKEDIKQEKEKINQEKEILNEKKKILNKKKIILNKKKKKKEDIKQEKEDIKQEKENIEQEKENIEQEKENIEQEKENIEQEKENIEQEKENIEQEKEKINQEKEKINQEKENIEQEKENIEQEKEEIKQEKENIEREKDNIEQEKENINQEKENIEQEKEDIKQEKENIEQEKEDINQEKENIEQEKENIEQEKENIEQEKENIEQEKENINQEKENIEQEKENINQEKEKINQEKEDIKQEKEKIEQEKDEMKEDKEKMEQEKDEMKQDKEKMDQEKEEMKREKEKMDQEKESVEREKKSLEQEKEAKELENKRGIQENPNMSEIKEIQLERENLIKELEEQKKLVEELEHIREKQKEESQTERENLIKELEEQKRLVEELEHVKEKQKEMKQLELAKLKNKPKKTNKIPTKNEENNKNLNSKQKEQEILQKNLEENEQQKKREAEQTELQKQKKNELKNLQENKKEREQKIMEEKNKKRLQTQLKSFNKLLKEYEDQKVSMEEREAEQKVLLEEQKNQLRKRLSEERNERERLKMEWIKKEKQEQKQKEDLINEIENQKRMIEKLKETEHLNYENLKKDYGKKMHLYKKKEKSENQKLIKNLEEQRDLIEKLEYLLEKKNNIRGLQEKRGNSENNNLIQGNELKNLKKERKVNEKINT
;
A
#
# COMPACT_ATOMS: atom_id res chain seq x y z
N MET A 1 100.76 -35.91 -22.71
CA MET A 1 99.93 -34.83 -22.09
C MET A 1 98.44 -34.87 -22.46
N ILE A 2 98.06 -34.92 -23.75
CA ILE A 2 96.68 -34.69 -24.25
C ILE A 2 95.58 -35.46 -23.49
N LEU A 3 95.82 -36.73 -23.17
CA LEU A 3 94.85 -37.61 -22.50
C LEU A 3 94.44 -37.09 -21.09
N ASN A 4 95.34 -36.39 -20.38
CA ASN A 4 95.02 -35.74 -19.11
C ASN A 4 94.24 -34.44 -19.29
N LYS A 5 94.44 -33.68 -20.38
CA LYS A 5 93.57 -32.54 -20.73
C LYS A 5 92.14 -33.04 -21.01
N LYS A 6 91.97 -34.09 -21.84
CA LYS A 6 90.65 -34.70 -22.10
C LYS A 6 89.99 -35.23 -20.82
N LYS A 7 90.73 -35.91 -19.93
CA LYS A 7 90.19 -36.33 -18.62
C LYS A 7 89.72 -35.16 -17.75
N LYS A 8 90.47 -34.04 -17.67
CA LYS A 8 90.02 -32.84 -16.93
C LYS A 8 88.73 -32.23 -17.51
N ILE A 9 88.62 -32.11 -18.83
CA ILE A 9 87.41 -31.59 -19.50
C ILE A 9 86.19 -32.49 -19.22
N LEU A 10 86.37 -33.81 -19.30
CA LEU A 10 85.30 -34.78 -19.05
C LEU A 10 84.92 -34.88 -17.57
N SER A 11 85.85 -34.59 -16.65
CA SER A 11 85.55 -34.36 -15.23
C SER A 11 84.68 -33.12 -15.06
N LYS A 12 85.09 -31.98 -15.63
CA LYS A 12 84.35 -30.71 -15.50
C LYS A 12 82.93 -30.85 -16.06
N LYS A 13 82.75 -31.37 -17.27
CA LYS A 13 81.39 -31.58 -17.83
C LYS A 13 80.50 -32.50 -16.98
N LYS A 14 81.06 -33.47 -16.25
CA LYS A 14 80.28 -34.29 -15.29
C LYS A 14 79.88 -33.51 -14.04
N GLU A 15 80.69 -32.55 -13.64
CA GLU A 15 80.49 -31.68 -12.48
C GLU A 15 79.47 -30.56 -12.82
N ASP A 16 79.59 -29.98 -14.02
CA ASP A 16 78.61 -29.04 -14.60
C ASP A 16 77.21 -29.70 -14.68
N ILE A 17 77.10 -30.90 -15.27
CA ILE A 17 75.85 -31.70 -15.34
C ILE A 17 75.32 -32.10 -13.95
N LYS A 18 76.19 -32.23 -12.94
CA LYS A 18 75.76 -32.50 -11.55
C LYS A 18 75.12 -31.27 -10.94
N GLN A 19 75.74 -30.09 -11.09
CA GLN A 19 75.18 -28.81 -10.61
C GLN A 19 73.85 -28.48 -11.30
N GLU A 20 73.74 -28.74 -12.60
CA GLU A 20 72.50 -28.56 -13.38
C GLU A 20 71.38 -29.47 -12.87
N LYS A 21 71.67 -30.74 -12.55
CA LYS A 21 70.70 -31.64 -11.92
C LYS A 21 70.32 -31.23 -10.49
N GLU A 22 71.25 -30.65 -9.74
CA GLU A 22 70.96 -30.10 -8.41
C GLU A 22 70.02 -28.88 -8.50
N LYS A 23 70.21 -27.98 -9.49
CA LYS A 23 69.27 -26.88 -9.79
C LYS A 23 67.88 -27.40 -10.17
N ILE A 24 67.79 -28.32 -11.14
CA ILE A 24 66.52 -28.90 -11.60
C ILE A 24 65.76 -29.61 -10.46
N ASN A 25 66.46 -30.18 -9.48
CA ASN A 25 65.82 -30.74 -8.29
C ASN A 25 65.34 -29.65 -7.32
N GLN A 26 66.12 -28.57 -7.11
CA GLN A 26 65.69 -27.43 -6.29
C GLN A 26 64.46 -26.72 -6.88
N GLU A 27 64.40 -26.56 -8.20
CA GLU A 27 63.23 -26.03 -8.92
C GLU A 27 62.01 -26.92 -8.75
N LYS A 28 62.16 -28.25 -8.85
CA LYS A 28 61.07 -29.20 -8.60
C LYS A 28 60.57 -29.13 -7.16
N GLU A 29 61.45 -29.07 -6.18
CA GLU A 29 61.04 -28.87 -4.78
C GLU A 29 60.31 -27.54 -4.58
N ASN A 30 60.75 -26.45 -5.23
CA ASN A 30 60.05 -25.17 -5.15
C ASN A 30 58.65 -25.25 -5.76
N ILE A 31 58.50 -25.84 -6.95
CA ILE A 31 57.20 -26.07 -7.63
C ILE A 31 56.29 -26.97 -6.80
N GLU A 32 56.84 -27.94 -6.07
CA GLU A 32 56.07 -28.83 -5.18
C GLU A 32 55.57 -28.08 -3.93
N ARG A 33 56.41 -27.23 -3.31
CA ARG A 33 56.01 -26.33 -2.22
C ARG A 33 54.97 -25.29 -2.67
N GLU A 34 55.06 -24.77 -3.89
CA GLU A 34 54.06 -23.85 -4.46
C GLU A 34 52.71 -24.54 -4.68
N LYS A 35 52.70 -25.79 -5.14
CA LYS A 35 51.46 -26.58 -5.23
C LYS A 35 50.82 -26.80 -3.85
N ASP A 36 51.62 -27.12 -2.83
CA ASP A 36 51.13 -27.26 -1.45
C ASP A 36 50.55 -25.95 -0.90
N ASN A 37 51.17 -24.80 -1.22
CA ASN A 37 50.63 -23.48 -0.86
C ASN A 37 49.29 -23.20 -1.57
N ILE A 38 49.22 -23.43 -2.89
CA ILE A 38 48.00 -23.25 -3.69
C ILE A 38 46.87 -24.17 -3.19
N GLU A 39 47.19 -25.40 -2.76
CA GLU A 39 46.21 -26.33 -2.19
C GLU A 39 45.68 -25.86 -0.83
N GLN A 40 46.56 -25.33 0.03
CA GLN A 40 46.17 -24.68 1.29
C GLN A 40 45.28 -23.44 1.04
N GLU A 41 45.59 -22.61 0.04
CA GLU A 41 44.79 -21.44 -0.30
C GLU A 41 43.38 -21.81 -0.81
N LYS A 42 43.26 -22.86 -1.65
CA LYS A 42 41.94 -23.41 -2.05
C LYS A 42 41.15 -23.87 -0.82
N GLU A 43 41.81 -24.53 0.13
CA GLU A 43 41.16 -25.00 1.35
C GLU A 43 40.70 -23.83 2.25
N ILE A 44 41.52 -22.78 2.38
CA ILE A 44 41.18 -21.51 3.05
C ILE A 44 40.02 -20.80 2.34
N LEU A 45 40.01 -20.76 1.00
CA LEU A 45 38.93 -20.17 0.22
C LEU A 45 37.61 -20.93 0.40
N ASN A 46 37.66 -22.27 0.45
CA ASN A 46 36.49 -23.09 0.76
C ASN A 46 35.98 -22.88 2.20
N LYS A 47 36.90 -22.74 3.17
CA LYS A 47 36.56 -22.32 4.56
C LYS A 47 35.90 -20.93 4.58
N LYS A 48 36.44 -19.94 3.86
CA LYS A 48 35.83 -18.59 3.69
C LYS A 48 34.42 -18.68 3.08
N LYS A 49 34.23 -19.43 1.98
CA LYS A 49 32.93 -19.65 1.32
C LYS A 49 31.90 -20.31 2.26
N MET A 50 32.30 -21.31 3.05
CA MET A 50 31.43 -21.90 4.08
C MET A 50 31.03 -20.90 5.17
N ILE A 51 31.96 -20.08 5.65
CA ILE A 51 31.69 -19.04 6.65
C ILE A 51 30.70 -18.00 6.11
N TYR A 52 30.87 -17.56 4.86
CA TYR A 52 29.92 -16.63 4.20
C TYR A 52 28.51 -17.25 4.10
N SER A 53 28.40 -18.51 3.66
CA SER A 53 27.11 -19.24 3.60
C SER A 53 26.45 -19.34 4.99
N ARG A 54 27.22 -19.61 6.05
CA ARG A 54 26.75 -19.60 7.44
C ARG A 54 26.30 -18.19 7.87
N LYS A 55 27.07 -17.14 7.59
CA LYS A 55 26.69 -15.73 7.86
C LYS A 55 25.38 -15.34 7.15
N LYS A 56 25.21 -15.66 5.86
CA LYS A 56 23.98 -15.39 5.07
C LYS A 56 22.76 -16.12 5.66
N LYS A 57 22.92 -17.39 6.08
CA LYS A 57 21.88 -18.16 6.79
C LYS A 57 21.52 -17.54 8.16
N ILE A 58 22.49 -17.04 8.92
CA ILE A 58 22.27 -16.34 10.21
C ILE A 58 21.56 -15.00 10.00
N LEU A 59 21.96 -14.21 9.00
CA LEU A 59 21.33 -12.93 8.66
C LEU A 59 19.85 -13.12 8.29
N ASN A 60 19.54 -14.13 7.48
CA ASN A 60 18.15 -14.47 7.13
C ASN A 60 17.33 -14.94 8.35
N LYS A 61 17.94 -15.65 9.31
CA LYS A 61 17.30 -15.93 10.61
C LYS A 61 17.06 -14.65 11.41
N LYS A 62 18.03 -13.72 11.49
CA LYS A 62 17.87 -12.40 12.15
C LYS A 62 16.74 -11.58 11.51
N LYS A 63 16.69 -11.44 10.17
CA LYS A 63 15.60 -10.74 9.44
C LYS A 63 14.23 -11.37 9.74
N LYS A 64 14.11 -12.71 9.75
CA LYS A 64 12.86 -13.41 10.13
C LYS A 64 12.45 -13.18 11.59
N ILE A 65 13.40 -13.14 12.53
CA ILE A 65 13.14 -12.84 13.95
C ILE A 65 12.69 -11.37 14.13
N TYR A 66 13.35 -10.42 13.46
CA TYR A 66 13.00 -9.00 13.50
C TYR A 66 11.58 -8.76 12.96
N SER A 67 11.24 -9.36 11.82
CA SER A 67 9.87 -9.32 11.27
C SER A 67 8.83 -9.89 12.26
N LYS A 68 9.11 -11.02 12.91
CA LYS A 68 8.25 -11.56 13.99
C LYS A 68 8.13 -10.60 15.18
N LYS A 69 9.21 -9.92 15.60
CA LYS A 69 9.16 -8.87 16.64
C LYS A 69 8.32 -7.66 16.22
N ARG A 70 8.51 -7.10 15.00
CA ARG A 70 7.71 -5.99 14.44
C ARG A 70 6.22 -6.35 14.39
N LYS A 71 5.87 -7.56 13.93
CA LYS A 71 4.49 -8.09 13.94
C LYS A 71 3.93 -8.28 15.36
N LYS A 72 4.72 -8.75 16.35
CA LYS A 72 4.29 -8.85 17.75
C LYS A 72 4.07 -7.47 18.39
N LYS A 73 4.92 -6.47 18.11
CA LYS A 73 4.74 -5.07 18.58
C LYS A 73 3.45 -4.46 18.01
N ARG A 74 3.21 -4.58 16.69
CA ARG A 74 1.95 -4.13 16.04
C ARG A 74 0.70 -4.83 16.63
N ARG A 75 0.75 -6.14 16.91
CA ARG A 75 -0.36 -6.86 17.58
C ARG A 75 -0.62 -6.37 19.01
N TYR A 76 0.42 -6.06 19.77
CA TYR A 76 0.29 -5.51 21.13
C TYR A 76 -0.31 -4.09 21.12
N THR A 77 0.19 -3.18 20.27
CA THR A 77 -0.37 -1.82 20.17
C THR A 77 -1.81 -1.82 19.69
N ALA A 78 -2.17 -2.67 18.73
CA ALA A 78 -3.56 -2.85 18.30
C ALA A 78 -4.46 -3.38 19.44
N ARG A 79 -4.00 -4.35 20.24
CA ARG A 79 -4.75 -4.83 21.41
C ARG A 79 -4.90 -3.74 22.49
N LYS A 80 -3.86 -2.91 22.70
CA LYS A 80 -3.91 -1.77 23.64
C LYS A 80 -4.85 -0.64 23.16
N ARG A 81 -4.89 -0.34 21.85
CA ARG A 81 -5.89 0.57 21.25
C ARG A 81 -7.31 0.02 21.43
N ARG A 82 -7.58 -1.25 21.09
CA ARG A 82 -8.89 -1.89 21.28
C ARG A 82 -9.36 -1.90 22.74
N TYR A 83 -8.46 -2.16 23.69
CA TYR A 83 -8.78 -2.09 25.12
C TYR A 83 -9.16 -0.67 25.55
N ARG A 84 -8.41 0.35 25.13
CA ARG A 84 -8.75 1.77 25.40
C ARG A 84 -10.10 2.17 24.80
N ALA A 85 -10.38 1.80 23.56
CA ALA A 85 -11.67 2.07 22.92
C ALA A 85 -12.85 1.38 23.63
N ARG A 86 -12.65 0.13 24.11
CA ARG A 86 -13.66 -0.58 24.89
C ARG A 86 -13.83 -0.03 26.31
N LYS A 87 -12.77 0.52 26.93
CA LYS A 87 -12.87 1.26 28.20
C LYS A 87 -13.68 2.54 28.01
N ARG A 88 -13.36 3.35 27.00
CA ARG A 88 -14.12 4.57 26.64
C ARG A 88 -15.60 4.29 26.42
N LYS A 89 -15.95 3.26 25.64
CA LYS A 89 -17.36 2.89 25.46
C LYS A 89 -18.05 2.52 26.77
N TYR A 90 -17.38 1.79 27.68
CA TYR A 90 -17.93 1.47 29.00
C TYR A 90 -17.98 2.68 29.95
N GLU A 91 -17.08 3.66 29.79
CA GLU A 91 -17.09 4.93 30.52
C GLU A 91 -18.29 5.78 30.08
N GLN A 92 -18.51 5.94 28.77
CA GLN A 92 -19.69 6.60 28.20
C GLN A 92 -21.00 5.85 28.56
N GLU A 93 -21.03 4.52 28.44
CA GLU A 93 -22.18 3.70 28.81
C GLU A 93 -22.51 3.80 30.31
N LYS A 94 -21.53 4.01 31.19
CA LYS A 94 -21.76 4.36 32.60
C LYS A 94 -22.29 5.78 32.76
N GLU A 95 -21.71 6.76 32.07
CA GLU A 95 -22.06 8.18 32.14
C GLU A 95 -23.51 8.42 31.70
N ASN A 96 -23.93 7.79 30.59
CA ASN A 96 -25.32 7.76 30.13
C ASN A 96 -26.27 7.14 31.18
N ILE A 97 -25.88 6.03 31.84
CA ILE A 97 -26.69 5.40 32.91
C ILE A 97 -26.75 6.28 34.18
N GLU A 98 -25.77 7.16 34.39
CA GLU A 98 -25.77 8.11 35.51
C GLU A 98 -26.70 9.29 35.22
N GLN A 99 -26.69 9.82 33.99
CA GLN A 99 -27.66 10.82 33.50
C GLN A 99 -29.10 10.27 33.46
N GLU A 100 -29.29 9.04 32.98
CA GLU A 100 -30.61 8.38 32.93
C GLU A 100 -31.20 8.21 34.34
N LYS A 101 -30.36 7.96 35.36
CA LYS A 101 -30.78 7.97 36.76
C LYS A 101 -31.12 9.36 37.27
N GLU A 102 -30.32 10.37 36.95
CA GLU A 102 -30.56 11.75 37.38
C GLU A 102 -31.89 12.27 36.81
N ASN A 103 -32.20 11.95 35.55
CA ASN A 103 -33.50 12.20 34.92
C ASN A 103 -34.64 11.46 35.64
N ILE A 104 -34.47 10.17 35.97
CA ILE A 104 -35.46 9.38 36.73
C ILE A 104 -35.62 9.91 38.17
N GLU A 105 -34.61 10.52 38.78
CA GLU A 105 -34.69 11.14 40.11
C GLU A 105 -35.50 12.45 40.03
N GLN A 106 -35.27 13.29 39.02
CA GLN A 106 -36.06 14.50 38.75
C GLN A 106 -37.52 14.17 38.38
N GLU A 107 -37.75 13.12 37.57
CA GLU A 107 -39.08 12.68 37.19
C GLU A 107 -39.89 12.19 38.41
N LYS A 108 -39.24 11.51 39.38
CA LYS A 108 -39.87 11.21 40.68
C LYS A 108 -40.18 12.47 41.49
N GLU A 109 -39.27 13.44 41.54
CA GLU A 109 -39.48 14.67 42.31
C GLU A 109 -40.67 15.48 41.76
N ASN A 110 -40.80 15.55 40.43
CA ASN A 110 -41.98 16.11 39.76
C ASN A 110 -43.27 15.33 40.10
N ILE A 111 -43.23 13.99 40.08
CA ILE A 111 -44.36 13.12 40.46
C ILE A 111 -44.71 13.25 41.95
N GLU A 112 -43.75 13.55 42.83
CA GLU A 112 -43.99 13.82 44.25
C GLU A 112 -44.71 15.17 44.43
N GLN A 113 -44.29 16.21 43.68
CA GLN A 113 -44.95 17.52 43.65
C GLN A 113 -46.37 17.44 43.05
N GLU A 114 -46.60 16.66 41.99
CA GLU A 114 -47.95 16.43 41.46
C GLU A 114 -48.87 15.76 42.50
N LYS A 115 -48.38 14.78 43.27
CA LYS A 115 -49.17 14.19 44.36
C LYS A 115 -49.53 15.22 45.42
N GLU A 116 -48.58 16.07 45.83
CA GLU A 116 -48.81 17.09 46.86
C GLU A 116 -49.85 18.13 46.38
N ASN A 117 -49.78 18.55 45.11
CA ASN A 117 -50.80 19.40 44.48
C ASN A 117 -52.18 18.71 44.45
N ILE A 118 -52.24 17.42 44.09
CA ILE A 118 -53.48 16.62 44.06
C ILE A 118 -54.03 16.38 45.49
N GLU A 119 -53.18 16.32 46.52
CA GLU A 119 -53.60 16.26 47.93
C GLU A 119 -54.25 17.59 48.36
N GLN A 120 -53.66 18.72 47.97
CA GLN A 120 -54.21 20.07 48.21
C GLN A 120 -55.54 20.29 47.46
N GLU A 121 -55.66 19.86 46.20
CA GLU A 121 -56.94 19.91 45.48
C GLU A 121 -58.04 19.08 46.18
N LYS A 122 -57.72 17.89 46.69
CA LYS A 122 -58.70 17.09 47.48
C LYS A 122 -59.15 17.84 48.72
N GLU A 123 -58.22 18.46 49.46
CA GLU A 123 -58.54 19.21 50.68
C GLU A 123 -59.43 20.42 50.36
N ASN A 124 -59.13 21.16 49.29
CA ASN A 124 -59.99 22.25 48.79
C ASN A 124 -61.40 21.75 48.40
N ILE A 125 -61.49 20.63 47.69
CA ILE A 125 -62.77 20.00 47.30
C ILE A 125 -63.52 19.46 48.53
N GLU A 126 -62.84 19.03 49.59
CA GLU A 126 -63.46 18.65 50.87
C GLU A 126 -64.05 19.88 51.59
N GLN A 127 -63.33 21.01 51.61
CA GLN A 127 -63.81 22.29 52.14
C GLN A 127 -65.02 22.82 51.35
N GLU A 128 -65.01 22.75 50.01
CA GLU A 128 -66.18 23.10 49.19
C GLU A 128 -67.41 22.23 49.51
N LYS A 129 -67.23 20.92 49.71
CA LYS A 129 -68.35 20.04 50.13
C LYS A 129 -68.92 20.43 51.50
N GLU A 130 -68.06 20.83 52.44
CA GLU A 130 -68.49 21.31 53.76
C GLU A 130 -69.27 22.63 53.65
N ASN A 131 -68.81 23.58 52.81
CA ASN A 131 -69.51 24.83 52.51
C ASN A 131 -70.88 24.59 51.84
N ILE A 132 -70.93 23.76 50.79
CA ILE A 132 -72.18 23.41 50.08
C ILE A 132 -73.16 22.65 51.00
N LYS A 133 -72.66 21.94 52.00
CA LYS A 133 -73.45 21.24 53.03
C LYS A 133 -74.01 22.23 54.06
N GLN A 134 -73.25 23.28 54.41
CA GLN A 134 -73.72 24.40 55.23
C GLN A 134 -74.83 25.19 54.52
N GLU A 135 -74.63 25.62 53.26
CA GLU A 135 -75.65 26.33 52.47
C GLU A 135 -76.96 25.54 52.35
N LYS A 136 -76.89 24.22 52.19
CA LYS A 136 -78.08 23.34 52.13
C LYS A 136 -78.86 23.31 53.45
N GLU A 137 -78.19 23.46 54.58
CA GLU A 137 -78.82 23.51 55.90
C GLU A 137 -79.42 24.90 56.17
N ASP A 138 -78.83 25.98 55.63
CA ASP A 138 -79.38 27.34 55.71
C ASP A 138 -80.61 27.53 54.79
N ILE A 139 -80.57 27.03 53.54
CA ILE A 139 -81.72 26.98 52.61
C ILE A 139 -82.89 26.17 53.20
N LYS A 140 -82.59 25.16 54.04
CA LYS A 140 -83.58 24.34 54.74
C LYS A 140 -84.23 25.13 55.89
N GLN A 141 -83.45 25.86 56.70
CA GLN A 141 -83.99 26.77 57.71
C GLN A 141 -84.85 27.90 57.10
N GLU A 142 -84.46 28.44 55.94
CA GLU A 142 -85.23 29.47 55.25
C GLU A 142 -86.57 28.95 54.72
N LYS A 143 -86.61 27.70 54.21
CA LYS A 143 -87.86 27.02 53.85
C LYS A 143 -88.80 26.81 55.05
N GLU A 144 -88.27 26.57 56.25
CA GLU A 144 -89.10 26.47 57.47
C GLU A 144 -89.70 27.83 57.86
N LYS A 145 -88.93 28.92 57.80
CA LYS A 145 -89.45 30.29 58.01
C LYS A 145 -90.59 30.63 57.03
N ILE A 146 -90.38 30.35 55.74
CA ILE A 146 -91.38 30.56 54.67
C ILE A 146 -92.66 29.73 54.90
N ASN A 147 -92.60 28.58 55.57
CA ASN A 147 -93.79 27.82 55.95
C ASN A 147 -94.51 28.43 57.17
N GLN A 148 -93.77 28.91 58.18
CA GLN A 148 -94.36 29.58 59.35
C GLN A 148 -95.14 30.85 58.96
N GLU A 149 -94.63 31.65 58.01
CA GLU A 149 -95.35 32.83 57.50
C GLU A 149 -96.67 32.46 56.77
N LYS A 150 -96.70 31.33 56.06
CA LYS A 150 -97.93 30.84 55.40
C LYS A 150 -99.01 30.42 56.39
N GLU A 151 -98.64 29.91 57.57
CA GLU A 151 -99.60 29.63 58.63
C GLU A 151 -100.17 30.91 59.25
N ILE A 152 -99.32 31.92 59.53
CA ILE A 152 -99.73 33.24 60.03
C ILE A 152 -100.69 33.93 59.04
N LEU A 153 -100.47 33.80 57.73
CA LEU A 153 -101.36 34.33 56.70
C LEU A 153 -102.73 33.63 56.69
N ASN A 154 -102.78 32.33 56.95
CA ASN A 154 -104.03 31.56 57.09
C ASN A 154 -104.79 31.90 58.39
N GLU A 155 -104.10 32.19 59.49
CA GLU A 155 -104.71 32.68 60.73
C GLU A 155 -105.37 34.05 60.54
N LYS A 156 -104.68 35.01 59.90
CA LYS A 156 -105.25 36.35 59.60
C LYS A 156 -106.55 36.26 58.77
N LYS A 157 -106.64 35.34 57.81
CA LYS A 157 -107.87 35.08 57.03
C LYS A 157 -109.05 34.57 57.90
N LYS A 158 -108.78 33.78 58.96
CA LYS A 158 -109.85 33.30 59.88
C LYS A 158 -110.40 34.42 60.78
N ILE A 159 -109.60 35.44 61.09
CA ILE A 159 -110.01 36.57 61.95
C ILE A 159 -110.93 37.53 61.18
N LEU A 160 -110.63 37.82 59.91
CA LEU A 160 -111.42 38.74 59.08
C LEU A 160 -112.90 38.30 58.94
N ASN A 161 -113.14 37.00 58.75
CA ASN A 161 -114.50 36.45 58.65
C ASN A 161 -115.29 36.47 59.97
N LYS A 162 -114.65 36.62 61.14
CA LYS A 162 -115.37 36.70 62.44
C LYS A 162 -115.91 38.11 62.76
N LYS A 163 -115.31 39.18 62.21
CA LYS A 163 -115.81 40.55 62.40
C LYS A 163 -117.13 40.82 61.65
N LYS A 164 -117.44 40.08 60.58
CA LYS A 164 -118.61 40.35 59.70
C LYS A 164 -119.96 39.79 60.20
N ILE A 165 -120.00 39.15 61.37
CA ILE A 165 -121.18 38.42 61.89
C ILE A 165 -121.72 39.03 63.21
N ILE A 166 -120.99 39.95 63.86
CA ILE A 166 -121.39 40.55 65.15
C ILE A 166 -121.81 42.02 64.98
N LEU A 167 -122.77 42.26 64.07
CA LEU A 167 -123.47 43.56 63.96
C LEU A 167 -124.95 43.40 63.55
N ASN A 168 -125.57 42.24 63.84
CA ASN A 168 -126.98 42.02 63.48
C ASN A 168 -127.73 41.13 64.50
N LYS A 169 -128.76 41.71 65.13
CA LYS A 169 -129.98 41.07 65.69
C LYS A 169 -129.92 40.36 67.07
N LYS A 170 -129.82 41.14 68.15
CA LYS A 170 -130.74 41.08 69.32
C LYS A 170 -131.57 42.39 69.28
N LYS A 171 -132.93 42.48 69.27
CA LYS A 171 -134.09 41.84 69.98
C LYS A 171 -134.20 42.23 71.47
N LYS A 172 -135.37 42.49 72.11
CA LYS A 172 -136.80 42.66 71.67
C LYS A 172 -137.09 44.14 71.25
N LYS A 173 -138.14 44.95 71.60
CA LYS A 173 -139.46 44.95 72.33
C LYS A 173 -140.25 46.23 71.84
N LYS A 174 -141.53 46.57 72.11
CA LYS A 174 -142.72 46.02 72.82
C LYS A 174 -144.03 46.56 72.19
N GLU A 175 -144.93 45.65 71.79
CA GLU A 175 -146.42 45.71 71.83
C GLU A 175 -147.17 47.00 72.29
N ASP A 176 -148.10 47.44 71.44
CA ASP A 176 -149.52 47.72 71.76
C ASP A 176 -150.03 49.13 72.18
N ILE A 177 -150.85 49.67 71.26
CA ILE A 177 -152.20 50.25 71.46
C ILE A 177 -152.31 51.52 72.31
N LYS A 178 -152.13 52.65 71.62
CA LYS A 178 -153.22 53.56 71.21
C LYS A 178 -154.46 53.62 72.13
N GLN A 179 -154.42 54.49 73.13
CA GLN A 179 -155.61 55.17 73.66
C GLN A 179 -155.30 56.68 73.72
N GLU A 180 -154.96 57.28 72.58
CA GLU A 180 -155.99 57.90 71.71
C GLU A 180 -156.85 58.91 72.48
N LYS A 181 -156.28 60.09 72.77
CA LYS A 181 -157.00 61.38 72.79
C LYS A 181 -156.16 62.64 72.93
N GLU A 182 -154.92 62.57 73.41
CA GLU A 182 -154.07 63.77 73.61
C GLU A 182 -153.11 64.06 72.42
N ASP A 183 -152.88 63.09 71.54
CA ASP A 183 -151.72 63.03 70.64
C ASP A 183 -151.63 64.17 69.60
N ILE A 184 -152.77 64.69 69.13
CA ILE A 184 -152.87 65.63 67.99
C ILE A 184 -152.20 66.99 68.25
N LYS A 185 -151.86 67.33 69.49
CA LYS A 185 -151.31 68.67 69.83
C LYS A 185 -149.79 68.74 69.86
N GLN A 186 -149.07 67.63 70.11
CA GLN A 186 -147.59 67.62 70.15
C GLN A 186 -146.94 67.19 68.82
N GLU A 187 -147.68 66.49 67.95
CA GLU A 187 -147.18 65.99 66.66
C GLU A 187 -146.67 67.12 65.72
N LYS A 188 -147.06 68.38 65.96
CA LYS A 188 -146.57 69.54 65.19
C LYS A 188 -145.14 69.98 65.50
N GLU A 189 -144.63 69.80 66.72
CA GLU A 189 -143.27 70.27 67.06
C GLU A 189 -142.20 69.28 66.56
N ASN A 190 -142.47 67.97 66.60
CA ASN A 190 -141.50 66.94 66.19
C ASN A 190 -141.19 66.95 64.68
N ILE A 191 -142.18 67.27 63.83
CA ILE A 191 -142.02 67.34 62.36
C ILE A 191 -141.05 68.46 61.94
N GLU A 192 -140.88 69.50 62.77
CA GLU A 192 -139.94 70.58 62.51
C GLU A 192 -138.49 70.13 62.77
N GLN A 193 -138.26 69.28 63.78
CA GLN A 193 -136.95 68.68 64.08
C GLN A 193 -136.55 67.54 63.11
N GLU A 194 -137.49 66.74 62.60
CA GLU A 194 -137.14 65.69 61.61
C GLU A 194 -136.56 66.28 60.32
N LYS A 195 -136.99 67.48 59.90
CA LYS A 195 -136.41 68.17 58.73
C LYS A 195 -134.95 68.54 58.92
N GLU A 196 -134.60 69.10 60.09
CA GLU A 196 -133.24 69.55 60.39
C GLU A 196 -132.23 68.39 60.37
N ASN A 197 -132.63 67.23 60.88
CA ASN A 197 -131.83 66.00 60.81
C ASN A 197 -131.65 65.48 59.37
N ILE A 198 -132.70 65.55 58.54
CA ILE A 198 -132.62 65.14 57.12
C ILE A 198 -131.76 66.11 56.29
N GLU A 199 -131.69 67.39 56.65
CA GLU A 199 -130.76 68.35 56.04
C GLU A 199 -129.29 67.96 56.35
N GLN A 200 -129.00 67.59 57.62
CA GLN A 200 -127.67 67.12 58.03
C GLN A 200 -127.27 65.77 57.40
N GLU A 201 -128.19 64.81 57.25
CA GLU A 201 -127.87 63.54 56.54
C GLU A 201 -127.46 63.78 55.08
N LYS A 202 -128.08 64.74 54.38
CA LYS A 202 -127.66 65.11 53.02
C LYS A 202 -126.24 65.67 52.99
N GLU A 203 -125.91 66.58 53.89
CA GLU A 203 -124.60 67.23 53.94
C GLU A 203 -123.48 66.21 54.20
N ASN A 204 -123.71 65.24 55.09
CA ASN A 204 -122.80 64.12 55.32
C ASN A 204 -122.66 63.21 54.08
N ILE A 205 -123.75 62.93 53.35
CA ILE A 205 -123.72 62.15 52.11
C ILE A 205 -123.01 62.90 50.97
N GLU A 206 -123.09 64.24 50.93
CA GLU A 206 -122.34 65.08 49.99
C GLU A 206 -120.83 64.98 50.27
N GLN A 207 -120.42 65.05 51.55
CA GLN A 207 -119.03 64.87 51.98
C GLN A 207 -118.52 63.43 51.73
N GLU A 208 -119.31 62.39 51.95
CA GLU A 208 -118.90 61.01 51.58
C GLU A 208 -118.63 60.87 50.07
N LYS A 209 -119.44 61.51 49.20
CA LYS A 209 -119.16 61.51 47.75
C LYS A 209 -117.85 62.20 47.42
N GLU A 210 -117.59 63.37 48.01
CA GLU A 210 -116.37 64.15 47.74
C GLU A 210 -115.11 63.38 48.18
N ASN A 211 -115.15 62.73 49.34
CA ASN A 211 -114.08 61.83 49.79
C ASN A 211 -113.90 60.61 48.85
N ILE A 212 -114.99 60.02 48.35
CA ILE A 212 -114.93 58.91 47.37
C ILE A 212 -114.40 59.37 46.00
N GLU A 213 -114.65 60.62 45.60
CA GLU A 213 -114.07 61.24 44.39
C GLU A 213 -112.56 61.40 44.55
N GLN A 214 -112.10 61.90 45.70
CA GLN A 214 -110.67 62.03 46.04
C GLN A 214 -109.97 60.66 46.15
N GLU A 215 -110.60 59.63 46.74
CA GLU A 215 -110.04 58.27 46.75
C GLU A 215 -109.86 57.71 45.33
N LYS A 216 -110.80 57.95 44.40
CA LYS A 216 -110.62 57.55 42.99
C LYS A 216 -109.41 58.25 42.35
N GLU A 217 -109.28 59.56 42.53
CA GLU A 217 -108.19 60.33 41.93
C GLU A 217 -106.82 59.87 42.46
N ASN A 218 -106.71 59.61 43.76
CA ASN A 218 -105.51 59.02 44.36
C ASN A 218 -105.22 57.61 43.79
N ILE A 219 -106.23 56.75 43.63
CA ILE A 219 -106.08 55.41 43.03
C ILE A 219 -105.71 55.49 41.53
N GLU A 220 -106.16 56.52 40.80
CA GLU A 220 -105.74 56.77 39.42
C GLU A 220 -104.26 57.16 39.35
N GLN A 221 -103.80 58.05 40.24
CA GLN A 221 -102.39 58.44 40.37
C GLN A 221 -101.50 57.27 40.82
N GLU A 222 -101.94 56.41 41.75
CA GLU A 222 -101.19 55.21 42.13
C GLU A 222 -101.01 54.25 40.94
N LYS A 223 -102.04 54.05 40.10
CA LYS A 223 -101.91 53.24 38.87
C LYS A 223 -100.86 53.83 37.93
N GLU A 224 -100.89 55.14 37.68
CA GLU A 224 -99.94 55.79 36.77
C GLU A 224 -98.49 55.64 37.29
N ASN A 225 -98.27 55.86 38.60
CA ASN A 225 -96.97 55.63 39.22
C ASN A 225 -96.50 54.16 39.07
N ILE A 226 -97.38 53.19 39.30
CA ILE A 226 -97.09 51.76 39.11
C ILE A 226 -96.81 51.42 37.63
N GLU A 227 -97.46 52.07 36.67
CA GLU A 227 -97.19 51.93 35.24
C GLU A 227 -95.77 52.45 34.89
N GLN A 228 -95.43 53.65 35.40
CA GLN A 228 -94.10 54.24 35.22
C GLN A 228 -92.98 53.43 35.90
N GLU A 229 -93.24 52.78 37.04
CA GLU A 229 -92.27 51.86 37.67
C GLU A 229 -92.07 50.58 36.85
N LYS A 230 -93.13 49.97 36.30
CA LYS A 230 -92.98 48.83 35.38
C LYS A 230 -92.14 49.20 34.16
N GLU A 231 -92.33 50.39 33.60
CA GLU A 231 -91.56 50.84 32.43
C GLU A 231 -90.07 50.99 32.77
N LYS A 232 -89.73 51.61 33.91
CA LYS A 232 -88.35 51.68 34.42
C LYS A 232 -87.73 50.29 34.62
N ILE A 233 -88.45 49.38 35.27
CA ILE A 233 -88.00 48.00 35.51
C ILE A 233 -87.78 47.23 34.20
N ASN A 234 -88.57 47.49 33.16
CA ASN A 234 -88.35 46.90 31.84
C ASN A 234 -87.11 47.49 31.15
N GLN A 235 -86.90 48.81 31.22
CA GLN A 235 -85.69 49.46 30.70
C GLN A 235 -84.41 48.99 31.41
N GLU A 236 -84.46 48.69 32.71
CA GLU A 236 -83.33 48.09 33.43
C GLU A 236 -83.08 46.63 33.01
N LYS A 237 -84.13 45.83 32.79
CA LYS A 237 -83.98 44.46 32.24
C LYS A 237 -83.36 44.46 30.85
N GLU A 238 -83.73 45.40 29.98
CA GLU A 238 -83.13 45.52 28.66
C GLU A 238 -81.63 45.86 28.73
N LYS A 239 -81.22 46.79 29.62
CA LYS A 239 -79.80 47.08 29.89
C LYS A 239 -79.05 45.86 30.43
N ILE A 240 -79.60 45.16 31.42
CA ILE A 240 -78.98 43.96 32.02
C ILE A 240 -78.83 42.84 30.98
N ASN A 241 -79.75 42.72 30.02
CA ASN A 241 -79.63 41.77 28.92
C ASN A 241 -78.55 42.20 27.92
N GLN A 242 -78.44 43.50 27.59
CA GLN A 242 -77.35 44.02 26.73
C GLN A 242 -75.98 43.86 27.38
N GLU A 243 -75.85 44.11 28.69
CA GLU A 243 -74.61 43.85 29.43
C GLU A 243 -74.23 42.37 29.42
N LYS A 244 -75.21 41.45 29.51
CA LYS A 244 -74.96 40.01 29.35
C LYS A 244 -74.47 39.63 27.96
N GLU A 245 -75.12 40.11 26.89
CA GLU A 245 -74.67 39.86 25.52
C GLU A 245 -73.25 40.39 25.28
N ASN A 246 -72.91 41.57 25.84
CA ASN A 246 -71.56 42.13 25.77
C ASN A 246 -70.53 41.27 26.53
N ILE A 247 -70.84 40.83 27.76
CA ILE A 247 -69.96 39.96 28.57
C ILE A 247 -69.78 38.58 27.91
N GLU A 248 -70.80 38.07 27.23
CA GLU A 248 -70.74 36.80 26.50
C GLU A 248 -69.88 36.92 25.23
N GLN A 249 -69.93 38.06 24.53
CA GLN A 249 -69.00 38.39 23.44
C GLN A 249 -67.56 38.62 23.93
N GLU A 250 -67.34 39.32 25.05
CA GLU A 250 -66.00 39.46 25.63
C GLU A 250 -65.40 38.11 26.01
N LYS A 251 -66.19 37.18 26.56
CA LYS A 251 -65.75 35.81 26.81
C LYS A 251 -65.38 35.08 25.52
N GLU A 252 -66.20 35.16 24.48
CA GLU A 252 -65.94 34.49 23.20
C GLU A 252 -64.67 35.04 22.51
N ASN A 253 -64.40 36.33 22.64
CA ASN A 253 -63.14 36.96 22.19
C ASN A 253 -61.93 36.50 23.01
N ILE A 254 -62.04 36.48 24.35
CA ILE A 254 -60.96 36.02 25.25
C ILE A 254 -60.65 34.53 25.02
N GLU A 255 -61.66 33.71 24.69
CA GLU A 255 -61.46 32.29 24.36
C GLU A 255 -60.71 32.14 23.02
N GLN A 256 -60.96 33.01 22.04
CA GLN A 256 -60.21 33.07 20.78
C GLN A 256 -58.75 33.52 21.01
N GLU A 257 -58.51 34.61 21.76
CA GLU A 257 -57.14 35.07 22.08
C GLU A 257 -56.31 34.00 22.80
N LYS A 258 -56.90 33.23 23.72
CA LYS A 258 -56.22 32.09 24.38
C LYS A 258 -55.76 31.03 23.38
N GLU A 259 -56.62 30.67 22.43
CA GLU A 259 -56.32 29.61 21.46
C GLU A 259 -55.32 30.08 20.40
N GLU A 260 -55.33 31.37 20.02
CA GLU A 260 -54.26 32.00 19.23
C GLU A 260 -52.92 32.00 19.97
N ILE A 261 -52.87 32.44 21.24
CA ILE A 261 -51.66 32.40 22.09
C ILE A 261 -51.13 30.97 22.27
N LYS A 262 -52.02 29.97 22.34
CA LYS A 262 -51.66 28.55 22.42
C LYS A 262 -51.03 28.05 21.11
N GLN A 263 -51.61 28.39 19.96
CA GLN A 263 -51.03 28.08 18.65
C GLN A 263 -49.67 28.77 18.44
N GLU A 264 -49.51 30.02 18.88
CA GLU A 264 -48.23 30.74 18.82
C GLU A 264 -47.17 30.06 19.71
N LYS A 265 -47.53 29.61 20.92
CA LYS A 265 -46.63 28.81 21.77
C LYS A 265 -46.20 27.50 21.11
N GLU A 266 -47.13 26.73 20.55
CA GLU A 266 -46.79 25.47 19.84
C GLU A 266 -45.85 25.73 18.66
N ASN A 267 -45.99 26.86 17.95
CA ASN A 267 -45.11 27.22 16.84
C ASN A 267 -43.71 27.64 17.34
N ILE A 268 -43.62 28.41 18.42
CA ILE A 268 -42.33 28.76 19.07
C ILE A 268 -41.61 27.50 19.58
N GLU A 269 -42.35 26.50 20.06
CA GLU A 269 -41.82 25.22 20.50
C GLU A 269 -41.27 24.40 19.32
N ARG A 270 -42.02 24.29 18.22
CA ARG A 270 -41.54 23.71 16.95
C ARG A 270 -40.30 24.41 16.39
N GLU A 271 -40.23 25.75 16.48
CA GLU A 271 -39.04 26.51 16.05
C GLU A 271 -37.83 26.21 16.93
N LYS A 272 -37.98 26.04 18.25
CA LYS A 272 -36.90 25.59 19.13
C LYS A 272 -36.39 24.21 18.74
N ASP A 273 -37.27 23.24 18.54
CA ASP A 273 -36.92 21.87 18.17
C ASP A 273 -36.13 21.83 16.85
N ASN A 274 -36.57 22.60 15.86
CA ASN A 274 -35.87 22.76 14.58
C ASN A 274 -34.46 23.37 14.78
N ILE A 275 -34.34 24.42 15.59
CA ILE A 275 -33.05 25.06 15.92
C ILE A 275 -32.13 24.12 16.71
N GLU A 276 -32.67 23.25 17.58
CA GLU A 276 -31.90 22.22 18.29
C GLU A 276 -31.34 21.17 17.30
N GLN A 277 -32.18 20.70 16.37
CA GLN A 277 -31.76 19.77 15.32
C GLN A 277 -30.73 20.39 14.37
N GLU A 278 -30.87 21.67 13.98
CA GLU A 278 -29.84 22.37 13.20
C GLU A 278 -28.50 22.45 13.95
N LYS A 279 -28.50 22.76 15.25
CA LYS A 279 -27.26 22.74 16.05
C LYS A 279 -26.63 21.34 16.09
N GLU A 280 -27.43 20.28 16.25
CA GLU A 280 -26.89 18.93 16.28
C GLU A 280 -26.25 18.55 14.93
N ASN A 281 -26.94 18.83 13.82
CA ASN A 281 -26.41 18.64 12.47
C ASN A 281 -25.10 19.42 12.25
N ILE A 282 -25.03 20.70 12.65
CA ILE A 282 -23.82 21.53 12.56
C ILE A 282 -22.67 20.98 13.43
N ASN A 283 -22.97 20.37 14.58
CA ASN A 283 -21.97 19.71 15.41
C ASN A 283 -21.47 18.40 14.78
N GLN A 284 -22.36 17.60 14.18
CA GLN A 284 -21.97 16.41 13.42
C GLN A 284 -21.11 16.76 12.19
N GLU A 285 -21.42 17.84 11.45
CA GLU A 285 -20.55 18.35 10.38
C GLU A 285 -19.17 18.77 10.91
N LYS A 286 -19.10 19.44 12.07
CA LYS A 286 -17.80 19.77 12.69
C LYS A 286 -16.97 18.54 13.03
N GLU A 287 -17.57 17.51 13.64
CA GLU A 287 -16.85 16.27 13.97
C GLU A 287 -16.33 15.58 12.70
N ASN A 288 -17.14 15.53 11.64
CA ASN A 288 -16.72 15.00 10.34
C ASN A 288 -15.55 15.80 9.75
N ILE A 289 -15.60 17.14 9.80
CA ILE A 289 -14.51 18.02 9.32
C ILE A 289 -13.24 17.90 10.17
N GLU A 290 -13.32 17.62 11.47
CA GLU A 290 -12.14 17.32 12.30
C GLU A 290 -11.56 15.93 12.00
N GLN A 291 -12.41 14.93 11.73
CA GLN A 291 -11.99 13.60 11.31
C GLN A 291 -11.26 13.65 9.96
N GLU A 292 -11.80 14.36 8.96
CA GLU A 292 -11.13 14.57 7.67
C GLU A 292 -9.77 15.28 7.83
N LYS A 293 -9.66 16.29 8.70
CA LYS A 293 -8.38 16.98 8.96
C LYS A 293 -7.31 16.05 9.52
N GLU A 294 -7.66 15.17 10.46
CA GLU A 294 -6.70 14.23 11.05
C GLU A 294 -6.34 13.09 10.08
N ASP A 295 -7.24 12.69 9.18
CA ASP A 295 -6.94 11.73 8.12
C ASP A 295 -6.07 12.35 7.01
N ILE A 296 -6.33 13.58 6.57
CA ILE A 296 -5.43 14.36 5.67
C ILE A 296 -4.05 14.56 6.31
N LYS A 297 -3.98 14.75 7.63
CA LYS A 297 -2.71 14.87 8.36
C LYS A 297 -1.95 13.53 8.39
N GLN A 298 -2.63 12.41 8.63
CA GLN A 298 -2.03 11.07 8.51
C GLN A 298 -1.56 10.78 7.08
N GLU A 299 -2.31 11.21 6.06
CA GLU A 299 -1.89 11.05 4.65
C GLU A 299 -0.61 11.85 4.35
N LYS A 300 -0.49 13.09 4.85
CA LYS A 300 0.76 13.87 4.75
C LYS A 300 1.93 13.19 5.45
N GLU A 301 1.74 12.67 6.68
CA GLU A 301 2.78 11.91 7.40
C GLU A 301 3.22 10.66 6.61
N ASN A 302 2.31 9.97 5.91
CA ASN A 302 2.65 8.83 5.05
C ASN A 302 3.43 9.28 3.79
N ILE A 303 3.00 10.34 3.11
CA ILE A 303 3.68 10.88 1.90
C ILE A 303 5.09 11.38 2.24
N GLU A 304 5.30 11.96 3.42
CA GLU A 304 6.62 12.39 3.89
C GLU A 304 7.52 11.18 4.19
N GLN A 305 6.99 10.12 4.78
CA GLN A 305 7.72 8.87 4.97
C GLN A 305 8.07 8.16 3.65
N GLU A 306 7.18 8.18 2.66
CA GLU A 306 7.45 7.61 1.32
C GLU A 306 8.53 8.42 0.57
N LYS A 307 8.57 9.75 0.73
CA LYS A 307 9.69 10.57 0.22
C LYS A 307 11.02 10.22 0.89
N GLU A 308 11.04 9.94 2.18
CA GLU A 308 12.25 9.51 2.90
C GLU A 308 12.73 8.14 2.40
N ASP A 309 11.82 7.16 2.25
CA ASP A 309 12.13 5.83 1.70
C ASP A 309 12.64 5.93 0.23
N ILE A 310 12.03 6.77 -0.61
CA ILE A 310 12.47 7.02 -2.01
C ILE A 310 13.85 7.68 -2.07
N ASN A 311 14.16 8.62 -1.17
CA ASN A 311 15.47 9.25 -1.13
C ASN A 311 16.56 8.26 -0.67
N GLN A 312 16.27 7.42 0.31
CA GLN A 312 17.17 6.31 0.67
C GLN A 312 17.37 5.35 -0.51
N GLU A 313 16.34 5.01 -1.28
CA GLU A 313 16.48 4.15 -2.46
C GLU A 313 17.37 4.79 -3.54
N LYS A 314 17.29 6.11 -3.76
CA LYS A 314 18.23 6.85 -4.63
C LYS A 314 19.67 6.78 -4.15
N GLU A 315 19.93 7.04 -2.86
CA GLU A 315 21.28 6.96 -2.28
C GLU A 315 21.89 5.55 -2.44
N ASN A 316 21.09 4.49 -2.28
CA ASN A 316 21.53 3.12 -2.52
C ASN A 316 21.85 2.87 -4.01
N ILE A 317 21.03 3.38 -4.94
CA ILE A 317 21.27 3.27 -6.39
C ILE A 317 22.52 4.05 -6.81
N GLU A 318 22.79 5.20 -6.19
CA GLU A 318 23.99 6.01 -6.45
C GLU A 318 25.25 5.30 -5.95
N GLN A 319 25.20 4.68 -4.76
CA GLN A 319 26.27 3.80 -4.28
C GLN A 319 26.45 2.55 -5.17
N GLU A 320 25.38 1.90 -5.65
CA GLU A 320 25.51 0.76 -6.57
C GLU A 320 26.15 1.18 -7.91
N LYS A 321 25.89 2.40 -8.44
CA LYS A 321 26.61 2.94 -9.59
C LYS A 321 28.10 3.13 -9.33
N GLU A 322 28.45 3.74 -8.20
CA GLU A 322 29.86 3.99 -7.82
C GLU A 322 30.64 2.66 -7.72
N ASN A 323 30.05 1.63 -7.10
CA ASN A 323 30.64 0.29 -7.04
C ASN A 323 30.79 -0.35 -8.44
N ILE A 324 29.81 -0.18 -9.34
CA ILE A 324 29.89 -0.67 -10.73
C ILE A 324 30.97 0.08 -11.53
N GLU A 325 31.17 1.37 -11.27
CA GLU A 325 32.22 2.18 -11.90
C GLU A 325 33.62 1.72 -11.45
N GLN A 326 33.80 1.48 -10.14
CA GLN A 326 35.01 0.87 -9.59
C GLN A 326 35.24 -0.56 -10.12
N GLU A 327 34.20 -1.41 -10.25
CA GLU A 327 34.35 -2.74 -10.86
C GLU A 327 34.80 -2.66 -12.33
N LYS A 328 34.33 -1.68 -13.11
CA LYS A 328 34.83 -1.45 -14.48
C LYS A 328 36.30 -1.06 -14.51
N GLU A 329 36.72 -0.12 -13.65
CA GLU A 329 38.11 0.36 -13.59
C GLU A 329 39.06 -0.80 -13.26
N ASN A 330 38.71 -1.64 -12.28
CA ASN A 330 39.47 -2.85 -11.97
C ASN A 330 39.53 -3.83 -13.15
N ILE A 331 38.43 -4.02 -13.90
CA ILE A 331 38.40 -4.86 -15.11
C ILE A 331 39.25 -4.26 -16.25
N GLU A 332 39.34 -2.94 -16.35
CA GLU A 332 40.20 -2.25 -17.32
C GLU A 332 41.68 -2.48 -16.99
N GLN A 333 42.05 -2.33 -15.72
CA GLN A 333 43.40 -2.63 -15.21
C GLN A 333 43.76 -4.12 -15.38
N GLU A 334 42.84 -5.06 -15.12
CA GLU A 334 43.07 -6.49 -15.39
C GLU A 334 43.33 -6.78 -16.88
N LYS A 335 42.64 -6.11 -17.81
CA LYS A 335 42.92 -6.25 -19.25
C LYS A 335 44.32 -5.74 -19.60
N GLU A 336 44.71 -4.57 -19.09
CA GLU A 336 46.02 -3.97 -19.39
C GLU A 336 47.15 -4.89 -18.90
N ASN A 337 47.04 -5.44 -17.69
CA ASN A 337 47.98 -6.43 -17.18
C ASN A 337 48.05 -7.69 -18.06
N ILE A 338 46.90 -8.20 -18.53
CA ILE A 338 46.82 -9.35 -19.46
C ILE A 338 47.40 -9.02 -20.84
N GLU A 339 47.38 -7.75 -21.27
CA GLU A 339 48.00 -7.30 -22.52
C GLU A 339 49.53 -7.24 -22.39
N GLN A 340 50.03 -6.68 -21.27
CA GLN A 340 51.46 -6.68 -20.93
C GLN A 340 52.01 -8.12 -20.77
N GLU A 341 51.27 -9.04 -20.12
CA GLU A 341 51.66 -10.45 -20.04
C GLU A 341 51.78 -11.11 -21.43
N LYS A 342 50.86 -10.82 -22.37
CA LYS A 342 50.96 -11.33 -23.74
C LYS A 342 52.18 -10.79 -24.47
N GLU A 343 52.51 -9.51 -24.28
CA GLU A 343 53.69 -8.91 -24.91
C GLU A 343 54.97 -9.58 -24.39
N ASN A 344 55.11 -9.71 -23.07
CA ASN A 344 56.22 -10.43 -22.44
C ASN A 344 56.34 -11.88 -22.96
N ILE A 345 55.22 -12.62 -23.04
CA ILE A 345 55.17 -13.99 -23.59
C ILE A 345 55.54 -14.04 -25.08
N ASN A 346 55.33 -12.98 -25.85
CA ASN A 346 55.76 -12.91 -27.25
C ASN A 346 57.26 -12.59 -27.35
N GLN A 347 57.77 -11.66 -26.54
CA GLN A 347 59.22 -11.40 -26.45
C GLN A 347 59.99 -12.66 -26.01
N GLU A 348 59.48 -13.44 -25.06
CA GLU A 348 60.06 -14.74 -24.69
C GLU A 348 60.09 -15.74 -25.86
N LYS A 349 59.04 -15.81 -26.70
CA LYS A 349 59.03 -16.67 -27.89
C LYS A 349 60.09 -16.24 -28.90
N GLU A 350 60.22 -14.94 -29.17
CA GLU A 350 61.21 -14.41 -30.10
C GLU A 350 62.64 -14.70 -29.60
N ASN A 351 62.90 -14.52 -28.31
CA ASN A 351 64.18 -14.91 -27.68
C ASN A 351 64.45 -16.42 -27.84
N ILE A 352 63.45 -17.28 -27.58
CA ILE A 352 63.56 -18.74 -27.75
C ILE A 352 63.74 -19.13 -29.23
N GLU A 353 63.21 -18.36 -30.18
CA GLU A 353 63.42 -18.57 -31.62
C GLU A 353 64.84 -18.19 -32.05
N GLN A 354 65.36 -17.06 -31.56
CA GLN A 354 66.76 -16.65 -31.73
C GLN A 354 67.74 -17.66 -31.10
N GLU A 355 67.45 -18.19 -29.91
CA GLU A 355 68.27 -19.26 -29.29
C GLU A 355 68.29 -20.53 -30.16
N LYS A 356 67.15 -20.96 -30.72
CA LYS A 356 67.12 -22.10 -31.66
C LYS A 356 67.94 -21.83 -32.92
N GLU A 357 67.90 -20.62 -33.47
CA GLU A 357 68.71 -20.28 -34.64
C GLU A 357 70.20 -20.34 -34.30
N ASN A 358 70.62 -19.71 -33.19
CA ASN A 358 72.00 -19.77 -32.70
C ASN A 358 72.48 -21.21 -32.48
N ILE A 359 71.65 -22.07 -31.86
CA ILE A 359 71.95 -23.50 -31.66
C ILE A 359 72.08 -24.24 -33.01
N ASN A 360 71.27 -23.90 -34.01
CA ASN A 360 71.41 -24.47 -35.35
C ASN A 360 72.70 -24.00 -36.04
N GLN A 361 73.06 -22.71 -35.94
CA GLN A 361 74.33 -22.19 -36.47
C GLN A 361 75.56 -22.81 -35.78
N GLU A 362 75.53 -23.03 -34.46
CA GLU A 362 76.60 -23.78 -33.76
C GLU A 362 76.66 -25.24 -34.23
N LYS A 363 75.52 -25.89 -34.41
CA LYS A 363 75.43 -27.27 -34.88
C LYS A 363 75.96 -27.43 -36.32
N GLU A 364 75.79 -26.43 -37.18
CA GLU A 364 76.39 -26.38 -38.51
C GLU A 364 77.92 -26.20 -38.45
N LYS A 365 78.43 -25.26 -37.64
CA LYS A 365 79.87 -25.08 -37.39
C LYS A 365 80.51 -26.37 -36.85
N ILE A 366 79.87 -27.03 -35.88
CA ILE A 366 80.29 -28.32 -35.32
C ILE A 366 80.24 -29.46 -36.37
N ASN A 367 79.44 -29.35 -37.43
CA ASN A 367 79.44 -30.30 -38.54
C ASN A 367 80.53 -29.99 -39.57
N GLN A 368 80.84 -28.71 -39.81
CA GLN A 368 82.01 -28.29 -40.62
C GLN A 368 83.31 -28.75 -39.95
N GLU A 369 83.51 -28.46 -38.66
CA GLU A 369 84.67 -28.93 -37.88
C GLU A 369 84.87 -30.45 -37.94
N LYS A 370 83.78 -31.25 -37.98
CA LYS A 370 83.88 -32.72 -38.11
C LYS A 370 84.40 -33.14 -39.48
N GLU A 371 83.96 -32.47 -40.55
CA GLU A 371 84.38 -32.80 -41.90
C GLU A 371 85.82 -32.31 -42.15
N ASP A 372 86.21 -31.16 -41.59
CA ASP A 372 87.59 -30.70 -41.58
C ASP A 372 88.52 -31.68 -40.83
N ILE A 373 88.14 -32.13 -39.63
CA ILE A 373 88.86 -33.16 -38.86
C ILE A 373 88.88 -34.52 -39.59
N LYS A 374 87.90 -34.80 -40.45
CA LYS A 374 87.87 -36.01 -41.28
C LYS A 374 88.84 -35.87 -42.46
N GLN A 375 88.87 -34.73 -43.16
CA GLN A 375 89.86 -34.45 -44.20
C GLN A 375 91.29 -34.40 -43.65
N GLU A 376 91.50 -33.83 -42.46
CA GLU A 376 92.81 -33.82 -41.77
C GLU A 376 93.28 -35.25 -41.45
N LYS A 377 92.38 -36.13 -41.01
CA LYS A 377 92.70 -37.56 -40.86
C LYS A 377 93.03 -38.25 -42.17
N GLU A 378 92.27 -37.99 -43.23
CA GLU A 378 92.49 -38.58 -44.56
C GLU A 378 93.89 -38.18 -45.09
N LYS A 379 94.32 -36.93 -44.87
CA LYS A 379 95.69 -36.46 -45.14
C LYS A 379 96.75 -37.12 -44.25
N ILE A 380 96.52 -37.23 -42.94
CA ILE A 380 97.46 -37.89 -42.02
C ILE A 380 97.62 -39.38 -42.34
N GLU A 381 96.58 -40.04 -42.86
CA GLU A 381 96.67 -41.43 -43.33
C GLU A 381 97.49 -41.52 -44.65
N GLN A 382 97.37 -40.52 -45.54
CA GLN A 382 98.19 -40.39 -46.76
C GLN A 382 99.68 -40.14 -46.43
N GLU A 383 100.00 -39.11 -45.64
CA GLU A 383 101.39 -38.80 -45.19
C GLU A 383 102.05 -40.00 -44.51
N LYS A 384 101.27 -40.79 -43.79
CA LYS A 384 101.70 -42.02 -43.09
C LYS A 384 101.96 -43.18 -44.05
N ASP A 385 101.29 -43.23 -45.19
CA ASP A 385 101.54 -44.23 -46.23
C ASP A 385 102.73 -43.82 -47.12
N GLU A 386 102.87 -42.53 -47.44
CA GLU A 386 104.10 -41.96 -48.03
C GLU A 386 105.34 -42.24 -47.14
N MET A 387 105.21 -42.07 -45.82
CA MET A 387 106.25 -42.44 -44.86
C MET A 387 106.57 -43.95 -44.81
N LYS A 388 105.67 -44.85 -45.26
CA LYS A 388 106.02 -46.27 -45.43
C LYS A 388 106.85 -46.46 -46.69
N GLU A 389 106.43 -45.87 -47.82
CA GLU A 389 107.17 -45.98 -49.07
C GLU A 389 108.60 -45.44 -48.95
N ASP A 390 108.77 -44.27 -48.32
CA ASP A 390 110.10 -43.69 -48.10
C ASP A 390 110.94 -44.50 -47.10
N LYS A 391 110.31 -45.19 -46.14
CA LYS A 391 111.01 -46.16 -45.30
C LYS A 391 111.43 -47.40 -46.09
N GLU A 392 110.59 -47.91 -47.00
CA GLU A 392 110.91 -49.06 -47.85
C GLU A 392 112.02 -48.71 -48.86
N LYS A 393 112.03 -47.50 -49.42
CA LYS A 393 113.14 -46.95 -50.23
C LYS A 393 114.44 -46.89 -49.42
N MET A 394 114.41 -46.34 -48.20
CA MET A 394 115.60 -46.31 -47.32
C MET A 394 116.08 -47.72 -46.90
N GLU A 395 115.19 -48.70 -46.77
CA GLU A 395 115.57 -50.09 -46.49
C GLU A 395 116.23 -50.74 -47.74
N GLN A 396 115.79 -50.38 -48.96
CA GLN A 396 116.42 -50.77 -50.23
C GLN A 396 117.80 -50.13 -50.42
N GLU A 397 117.93 -48.80 -50.34
CA GLU A 397 119.23 -48.09 -50.44
C GLU A 397 120.28 -48.64 -49.46
N LYS A 398 119.83 -49.03 -48.26
CA LYS A 398 120.65 -49.61 -47.21
C LYS A 398 121.13 -51.03 -47.52
N ASP A 399 120.35 -51.85 -48.22
CA ASP A 399 120.81 -53.15 -48.72
C ASP A 399 121.63 -53.00 -50.03
N GLU A 400 121.43 -51.96 -50.84
CA GLU A 400 122.33 -51.61 -51.95
C GLU A 400 123.72 -51.18 -51.45
N MET A 401 123.80 -50.26 -50.48
CA MET A 401 125.06 -49.88 -49.81
C MET A 401 125.82 -51.08 -49.22
N LYS A 402 125.09 -52.12 -48.82
CA LYS A 402 125.63 -53.35 -48.24
C LYS A 402 126.20 -54.27 -49.32
N GLN A 403 125.53 -54.38 -50.48
CA GLN A 403 126.08 -55.04 -51.67
C GLN A 403 127.33 -54.32 -52.19
N ASP A 404 127.31 -52.98 -52.26
CA ASP A 404 128.47 -52.20 -52.70
C ASP A 404 129.64 -52.30 -51.72
N LYS A 405 129.38 -52.43 -50.42
CA LYS A 405 130.42 -52.77 -49.44
C LYS A 405 131.01 -54.17 -49.68
N GLU A 406 130.18 -55.17 -49.99
CA GLU A 406 130.67 -56.52 -50.32
C GLU A 406 131.50 -56.52 -51.62
N LYS A 407 131.11 -55.74 -52.65
CA LYS A 407 131.95 -55.51 -53.85
C LYS A 407 133.29 -54.86 -53.47
N MET A 408 133.27 -53.79 -52.67
CA MET A 408 134.50 -53.08 -52.26
C MET A 408 135.45 -53.95 -51.43
N ASP A 409 134.94 -54.89 -50.64
CA ASP A 409 135.76 -55.86 -49.91
C ASP A 409 136.26 -57.02 -50.82
N GLN A 410 135.57 -57.33 -51.92
CA GLN A 410 136.09 -58.21 -52.99
C GLN A 410 137.22 -57.54 -53.78
N GLU A 411 137.04 -56.29 -54.23
CA GLU A 411 138.08 -55.50 -54.93
C GLU A 411 139.38 -55.38 -54.12
N LYS A 412 139.27 -55.24 -52.78
CA LYS A 412 140.45 -55.26 -51.88
C LYS A 412 141.22 -56.57 -51.91
N GLU A 413 140.54 -57.72 -51.96
CA GLU A 413 141.20 -59.03 -52.05
C GLU A 413 141.79 -59.28 -53.45
N GLU A 414 141.22 -58.73 -54.52
CA GLU A 414 141.83 -58.79 -55.86
C GLU A 414 143.08 -57.90 -55.95
N MET A 415 143.00 -56.64 -55.49
CA MET A 415 144.14 -55.71 -55.45
C MET A 415 145.31 -56.24 -54.59
N LYS A 416 145.00 -57.04 -53.57
CA LYS A 416 145.99 -57.75 -52.73
C LYS A 416 146.71 -58.87 -53.50
N ARG A 417 146.00 -59.62 -54.34
CA ARG A 417 146.58 -60.66 -55.22
C ARG A 417 147.39 -60.06 -56.38
N GLU A 418 146.98 -58.91 -56.92
CA GLU A 418 147.82 -58.17 -57.87
C GLU A 418 149.15 -57.74 -57.23
N LYS A 419 149.12 -57.27 -55.98
CA LYS A 419 150.31 -56.82 -55.27
C LYS A 419 151.35 -57.95 -55.07
N GLU A 420 150.89 -59.15 -54.75
CA GLU A 420 151.77 -60.33 -54.62
C GLU A 420 152.39 -60.77 -55.97
N LYS A 421 151.69 -60.58 -57.10
CA LYS A 421 152.28 -60.78 -58.45
C LYS A 421 153.32 -59.70 -58.79
N MET A 422 152.99 -58.44 -58.50
CA MET A 422 153.82 -57.28 -58.85
C MET A 422 155.20 -57.31 -58.18
N ASP A 423 155.33 -57.92 -57.00
CA ASP A 423 156.63 -58.08 -56.33
C ASP A 423 157.44 -59.27 -56.88
N GLN A 424 156.80 -60.28 -57.50
CA GLN A 424 157.50 -61.37 -58.21
C GLN A 424 158.06 -60.92 -59.58
N GLU A 425 157.43 -59.95 -60.25
CA GLU A 425 157.93 -59.39 -61.52
C GLU A 425 159.10 -58.40 -61.34
N LYS A 426 159.31 -57.83 -60.14
CA LYS A 426 160.38 -56.84 -59.91
C LYS A 426 161.79 -57.44 -59.94
N GLU A 427 162.01 -58.62 -59.36
CA GLU A 427 163.35 -59.23 -59.28
C GLU A 427 163.86 -59.79 -60.63
N SER A 428 162.99 -60.09 -61.59
CA SER A 428 163.39 -60.56 -62.92
C SER A 428 163.79 -59.40 -63.85
N VAL A 429 163.02 -58.31 -63.83
CA VAL A 429 163.15 -57.19 -64.78
C VAL A 429 164.43 -56.36 -64.59
N GLU A 430 165.00 -56.31 -63.38
CA GLU A 430 166.19 -55.50 -63.09
C GLU A 430 167.50 -56.05 -63.72
N ARG A 431 167.53 -57.31 -64.18
CA ARG A 431 168.71 -57.90 -64.82
C ARG A 431 168.83 -57.67 -66.34
N GLU A 432 167.72 -57.42 -67.03
CA GLU A 432 167.68 -57.48 -68.50
C GLU A 432 167.47 -56.10 -69.16
N LYS A 433 167.33 -55.02 -68.37
CA LYS A 433 167.05 -53.67 -68.89
C LYS A 433 168.28 -52.75 -69.01
N LYS A 434 169.41 -53.31 -69.45
CA LYS A 434 170.64 -52.52 -69.73
C LYS A 434 171.34 -52.88 -71.06
N SER A 435 170.58 -53.42 -72.03
CA SER A 435 170.95 -53.65 -73.44
C SER A 435 169.77 -54.35 -74.16
N LEU A 436 168.98 -53.81 -75.11
CA LEU A 436 168.86 -52.50 -75.82
C LEU A 436 167.33 -52.28 -76.17
N GLU A 437 166.60 -51.19 -75.84
CA GLU A 437 166.35 -49.89 -76.58
C GLU A 437 165.13 -49.88 -77.64
N GLN A 438 163.82 -49.52 -77.28
CA GLN A 438 162.51 -49.42 -78.10
C GLN A 438 161.14 -48.79 -77.46
N GLU A 439 159.92 -48.68 -78.13
CA GLU A 439 158.72 -47.71 -77.85
C GLU A 439 157.18 -47.98 -78.38
N LYS A 440 156.07 -47.21 -77.95
CA LYS A 440 154.60 -46.90 -78.45
C LYS A 440 153.26 -47.74 -78.09
N GLU A 441 151.90 -47.42 -78.23
CA GLU A 441 150.90 -46.23 -78.33
C GLU A 441 149.29 -46.51 -78.47
N ALA A 442 148.32 -45.52 -78.31
CA ALA A 442 146.80 -45.36 -78.73
C ALA A 442 145.53 -45.86 -77.85
N LYS A 443 144.15 -45.62 -77.97
CA LYS A 443 143.00 -44.66 -78.43
C LYS A 443 141.52 -45.27 -78.12
N GLU A 444 140.19 -44.84 -78.30
CA GLU A 444 139.14 -43.70 -78.37
C GLU A 444 137.64 -44.25 -78.68
N LEU A 445 136.31 -43.77 -78.65
CA LEU A 445 135.26 -42.72 -78.19
C LEU A 445 133.72 -43.24 -78.48
N GLU A 446 132.42 -42.71 -78.40
CA GLU A 446 131.52 -41.47 -78.17
C GLU A 446 129.91 -41.74 -77.92
N ASN A 447 128.84 -40.84 -78.03
CA ASN A 447 127.38 -40.97 -77.47
C ASN A 447 126.14 -40.01 -77.98
N LYS A 448 124.78 -40.18 -77.63
CA LYS A 448 123.47 -39.25 -77.58
C LYS A 448 122.09 -39.70 -78.31
N ARG A 449 120.75 -39.23 -78.24
CA ARG A 449 119.67 -38.45 -77.40
C ARG A 449 118.14 -38.42 -78.01
N GLY A 450 116.98 -37.97 -77.36
CA GLY A 450 115.49 -37.93 -77.85
C GLY A 450 114.34 -36.89 -77.32
N ILE A 451 112.96 -36.98 -77.63
CA ILE A 451 111.71 -36.04 -77.39
C ILE A 451 110.22 -36.73 -77.40
N GLN A 452 108.88 -36.31 -77.37
CA GLN A 452 107.80 -35.16 -77.45
C GLN A 452 106.29 -35.65 -77.05
N GLU A 453 104.96 -35.17 -77.08
CA GLU A 453 103.92 -34.00 -77.28
C GLU A 453 102.36 -34.41 -76.91
N ASN A 454 101.06 -33.86 -77.00
CA ASN A 454 100.16 -32.60 -77.19
C ASN A 454 98.51 -32.75 -76.98
N PRO A 455 97.53 -31.74 -76.79
CA PRO A 455 96.00 -31.86 -76.45
C PRO A 455 94.81 -30.91 -77.08
N ASN A 456 93.45 -30.90 -76.69
CA ASN A 456 92.26 -30.02 -77.22
C ASN A 456 90.88 -29.71 -76.39
N MET A 457 89.87 -28.90 -76.91
CA MET A 457 88.79 -28.06 -76.22
C MET A 457 87.35 -27.84 -76.90
N SER A 458 86.56 -26.83 -76.42
CA SER A 458 85.38 -26.05 -76.99
C SER A 458 83.91 -26.54 -76.77
N GLU A 459 82.79 -25.75 -76.71
CA GLU A 459 82.44 -24.29 -76.49
C GLU A 459 80.89 -24.06 -76.22
N ILE A 460 80.40 -22.84 -75.83
CA ILE A 460 78.98 -22.56 -75.35
C ILE A 460 78.43 -21.11 -75.62
N LYS A 461 77.11 -20.88 -75.90
CA LYS A 461 76.37 -19.55 -75.77
C LYS A 461 74.82 -19.63 -75.87
N GLU A 462 74.08 -19.02 -74.93
CA GLU A 462 72.60 -18.91 -74.97
C GLU A 462 72.08 -17.64 -74.25
N ILE A 463 70.86 -17.14 -74.57
CA ILE A 463 70.46 -15.73 -74.32
C ILE A 463 68.95 -15.52 -73.98
N GLN A 464 68.68 -14.86 -72.84
CA GLN A 464 67.60 -13.89 -72.48
C GLN A 464 66.19 -14.01 -73.15
N LEU A 465 65.16 -14.47 -72.42
CA LEU A 465 63.75 -14.19 -72.80
C LEU A 465 62.71 -14.13 -71.65
N GLU A 466 62.90 -14.81 -70.51
CA GLU A 466 61.81 -15.01 -69.52
C GLU A 466 61.61 -13.92 -68.46
N ARG A 467 62.43 -12.85 -68.44
CA ARG A 467 62.51 -11.94 -67.27
C ARG A 467 61.67 -10.64 -67.32
N GLU A 468 61.05 -10.31 -68.44
CA GLU A 468 60.33 -9.02 -68.61
C GLU A 468 58.80 -9.09 -68.46
N ASN A 469 58.19 -10.27 -68.59
CA ASN A 469 56.72 -10.39 -68.60
C ASN A 469 56.07 -10.31 -67.21
N LEU A 470 56.81 -10.58 -66.13
CA LEU A 470 56.25 -10.71 -64.77
C LEU A 470 56.01 -9.36 -64.04
N ILE A 471 56.35 -8.23 -64.63
CA ILE A 471 56.29 -6.91 -63.97
C ILE A 471 54.98 -6.15 -64.28
N LYS A 472 54.27 -6.49 -65.37
CA LYS A 472 53.08 -5.74 -65.82
C LYS A 472 51.77 -6.11 -65.11
N GLU A 473 51.64 -7.32 -64.57
CA GLU A 473 50.41 -7.77 -63.89
C GLU A 473 50.18 -7.10 -62.51
N LEU A 474 51.20 -6.46 -61.92
CA LEU A 474 51.12 -5.84 -60.59
C LEU A 474 50.66 -4.37 -60.58
N GLU A 475 50.56 -3.70 -61.74
CA GLU A 475 50.12 -2.30 -61.81
C GLU A 475 48.60 -2.16 -62.02
N GLU A 476 47.95 -3.15 -62.67
CA GLU A 476 46.49 -3.09 -62.93
C GLU A 476 45.65 -3.30 -61.66
N GLN A 477 46.16 -4.00 -60.64
CA GLN A 477 45.44 -4.22 -59.38
C GLN A 477 45.37 -2.99 -58.46
N LYS A 478 46.13 -1.92 -58.72
CA LYS A 478 46.08 -0.69 -57.90
C LYS A 478 44.94 0.26 -58.28
N LYS A 479 44.57 0.33 -59.56
CA LYS A 479 43.54 1.28 -60.04
C LYS A 479 42.11 0.93 -59.57
N LEU A 480 41.85 -0.33 -59.26
CA LEU A 480 40.52 -0.79 -58.82
C LEU A 480 40.16 -0.41 -57.38
N VAL A 481 41.11 0.15 -56.61
CA VAL A 481 40.88 0.56 -55.21
C VAL A 481 40.45 2.02 -55.12
N GLU A 482 41.08 2.91 -55.90
CA GLU A 482 40.81 4.37 -55.87
C GLU A 482 39.38 4.72 -56.34
N GLU A 483 38.82 3.98 -57.30
CA GLU A 483 37.43 4.16 -57.76
C GLU A 483 36.39 3.79 -56.69
N LEU A 484 36.71 2.86 -55.77
CA LEU A 484 35.77 2.39 -54.74
C LEU A 484 35.67 3.33 -53.54
N GLU A 485 36.68 4.15 -53.27
CA GLU A 485 36.61 5.17 -52.22
C GLU A 485 35.85 6.42 -52.70
N HIS A 486 36.08 6.86 -53.94
CA HIS A 486 35.43 8.06 -54.50
C HIS A 486 33.89 7.90 -54.62
N ILE A 487 33.39 6.69 -54.88
CA ILE A 487 31.94 6.39 -54.89
C ILE A 487 31.35 6.47 -53.47
N ARG A 488 32.13 6.12 -52.44
CA ARG A 488 31.68 6.01 -51.05
C ARG A 488 31.57 7.36 -50.34
N GLU A 489 32.38 8.35 -50.72
CA GLU A 489 32.24 9.71 -50.21
C GLU A 489 31.07 10.45 -50.86
N LYS A 490 30.88 10.30 -52.18
CA LYS A 490 29.78 10.96 -52.90
C LYS A 490 28.39 10.61 -52.35
N GLN A 491 28.18 9.34 -51.98
CA GLN A 491 26.92 8.90 -51.35
C GLN A 491 26.71 9.48 -49.94
N LYS A 492 27.76 9.91 -49.21
CA LYS A 492 27.59 10.63 -47.93
C LYS A 492 27.12 12.06 -48.15
N GLU A 493 27.68 12.78 -49.12
CA GLU A 493 27.34 14.19 -49.38
C GLU A 493 25.90 14.33 -49.88
N GLU A 494 25.46 13.46 -50.79
CA GLU A 494 24.08 13.37 -51.26
C GLU A 494 23.12 13.10 -50.07
N SER A 495 23.46 12.13 -49.20
CA SER A 495 22.68 11.81 -47.99
C SER A 495 22.62 12.93 -46.93
N GLN A 496 23.65 13.77 -46.83
CA GLN A 496 23.61 14.96 -45.95
C GLN A 496 22.76 16.08 -46.55
N THR A 497 22.83 16.28 -47.86
CA THR A 497 22.12 17.36 -48.56
C THR A 497 20.60 17.17 -48.51
N GLU A 498 20.09 15.95 -48.71
CA GLU A 498 18.66 15.64 -48.53
C GLU A 498 18.21 15.91 -47.09
N ARG A 499 19.03 15.55 -46.10
CA ARG A 499 18.71 15.69 -44.67
C ARG A 499 18.62 17.15 -44.23
N GLU A 500 19.47 18.03 -44.76
CA GLU A 500 19.37 19.47 -44.48
C GLU A 500 18.14 20.12 -45.14
N ASN A 501 17.74 19.67 -46.33
CA ASN A 501 16.54 20.17 -46.99
C ASN A 501 15.27 19.76 -46.23
N LEU A 502 15.20 18.51 -45.75
CA LEU A 502 14.10 18.03 -44.92
C LEU A 502 13.96 18.81 -43.60
N ILE A 503 15.07 19.28 -43.01
CA ILE A 503 15.06 20.10 -41.79
C ILE A 503 14.47 21.49 -42.08
N LYS A 504 14.89 22.15 -43.18
CA LYS A 504 14.37 23.47 -43.58
C LYS A 504 12.86 23.41 -43.87
N GLU A 505 12.40 22.36 -44.56
CA GLU A 505 10.99 22.15 -44.87
C GLU A 505 10.13 21.92 -43.60
N LEU A 506 10.68 21.23 -42.59
CA LEU A 506 10.04 21.07 -41.27
C LEU A 506 10.01 22.35 -40.43
N GLU A 507 10.98 23.25 -40.58
CA GLU A 507 10.98 24.56 -39.91
C GLU A 507 10.00 25.54 -40.57
N GLU A 508 9.87 25.50 -41.89
CA GLU A 508 8.90 26.32 -42.63
C GLU A 508 7.44 25.85 -42.36
N GLN A 509 7.21 24.53 -42.26
CA GLN A 509 5.92 23.99 -41.81
C GLN A 509 5.55 24.42 -40.38
N LYS A 510 6.51 24.54 -39.45
CA LYS A 510 6.25 25.05 -38.08
C LYS A 510 5.80 26.51 -38.10
N ARG A 511 6.47 27.38 -38.87
CA ARG A 511 6.06 28.79 -39.03
C ARG A 511 4.63 28.93 -39.52
N LEU A 512 4.24 28.14 -40.52
CA LEU A 512 2.88 28.16 -41.07
C LEU A 512 1.82 27.72 -40.04
N VAL A 513 2.16 26.83 -39.10
CA VAL A 513 1.27 26.48 -37.98
C VAL A 513 1.12 27.65 -37.00
N GLU A 514 2.22 28.30 -36.61
CA GLU A 514 2.21 29.45 -35.69
C GLU A 514 1.38 30.63 -36.27
N GLU A 515 1.53 30.94 -37.56
CA GLU A 515 0.71 31.96 -38.24
C GLU A 515 -0.78 31.59 -38.26
N LEU A 516 -1.12 30.31 -38.49
CA LEU A 516 -2.50 29.82 -38.47
C LEU A 516 -3.15 29.87 -37.08
N GLU A 517 -2.37 29.82 -36.00
CA GLU A 517 -2.90 30.04 -34.65
C GLU A 517 -3.12 31.53 -34.37
N HIS A 518 -2.16 32.39 -34.73
CA HIS A 518 -2.30 33.83 -34.52
C HIS A 518 -3.48 34.45 -35.31
N VAL A 519 -3.81 33.91 -36.48
CA VAL A 519 -5.02 34.30 -37.25
C VAL A 519 -6.32 33.87 -36.54
N LYS A 520 -6.36 32.69 -35.90
CA LYS A 520 -7.56 32.22 -35.16
C LYS A 520 -7.86 33.08 -33.94
N GLU A 521 -6.85 33.62 -33.27
CA GLU A 521 -7.06 34.51 -32.12
C GLU A 521 -7.69 35.86 -32.53
N LYS A 522 -7.17 36.51 -33.58
CA LYS A 522 -7.75 37.76 -34.13
C LYS A 522 -9.20 37.59 -34.58
N GLN A 523 -9.60 36.39 -35.03
CA GLN A 523 -11.01 36.06 -35.33
C GLN A 523 -11.90 35.92 -34.09
N LYS A 524 -11.37 35.62 -32.90
CA LYS A 524 -12.14 35.65 -31.63
C LYS A 524 -12.40 37.08 -31.18
N GLU A 525 -11.37 37.95 -31.22
CA GLU A 525 -11.48 39.36 -30.80
C GLU A 525 -12.51 40.13 -31.63
N MET A 526 -12.48 39.98 -32.95
CA MET A 526 -13.46 40.58 -33.87
C MET A 526 -14.91 40.26 -33.48
N LYS A 527 -15.20 39.01 -33.08
CA LYS A 527 -16.55 38.59 -32.68
C LYS A 527 -17.01 39.15 -31.33
N GLN A 528 -16.09 39.58 -30.46
CA GLN A 528 -16.44 40.23 -29.20
C GLN A 528 -16.78 41.72 -29.38
N LEU A 529 -16.16 42.41 -30.32
CA LEU A 529 -16.47 43.82 -30.63
C LEU A 529 -17.87 44.02 -31.25
N GLU A 530 -18.41 43.01 -31.92
CA GLU A 530 -19.67 43.11 -32.68
C GLU A 530 -20.91 43.09 -31.77
N LEU A 531 -20.85 42.38 -30.64
CA LEU A 531 -21.94 42.25 -29.66
C LEU A 531 -22.20 43.52 -28.80
N ALA A 532 -21.31 44.51 -28.84
CA ALA A 532 -21.32 45.62 -27.88
C ALA A 532 -22.26 46.81 -28.21
N LYS A 533 -22.99 46.80 -29.34
CA LYS A 533 -23.57 48.02 -29.96
C LYS A 533 -25.10 48.22 -29.85
N LEU A 534 -25.82 47.59 -28.90
CA LEU A 534 -27.29 47.39 -29.01
C LEU A 534 -28.22 47.81 -27.82
N LYS A 535 -28.11 49.02 -27.21
CA LYS A 535 -29.07 49.52 -26.17
C LYS A 535 -29.25 51.09 -26.10
N ASN A 536 -30.50 51.69 -26.07
CA ASN A 536 -30.94 53.02 -25.42
C ASN A 536 -32.32 53.74 -25.85
N LYS A 537 -33.19 54.25 -24.90
CA LYS A 537 -34.07 55.55 -24.82
C LYS A 537 -35.72 55.73 -24.99
N PRO A 538 -36.49 56.81 -24.47
CA PRO A 538 -37.97 56.87 -23.88
C PRO A 538 -39.03 58.18 -23.73
N LYS A 539 -40.34 58.15 -23.16
CA LYS A 539 -41.41 59.04 -22.28
C LYS A 539 -42.38 60.41 -22.50
N LYS A 540 -43.67 60.66 -21.91
CA LYS A 540 -44.57 61.99 -21.60
C LYS A 540 -46.19 62.04 -21.11
N THR A 541 -46.93 63.13 -20.53
CA THR A 541 -48.47 63.29 -20.02
C THR A 541 -49.31 64.69 -19.57
N ASN A 542 -50.73 64.77 -19.38
CA ASN A 542 -51.86 65.53 -18.47
C ASN A 542 -52.67 67.01 -18.47
N LYS A 543 -54.05 67.24 -18.07
CA LYS A 543 -54.90 68.56 -17.64
C LYS A 543 -56.56 68.65 -17.36
N ILE A 544 -57.31 69.61 -16.58
CA ILE A 544 -58.89 69.80 -16.25
C ILE A 544 -59.70 71.26 -15.82
N PRO A 545 -60.96 71.56 -15.13
CA PRO A 545 -62.10 72.69 -15.30
C PRO A 545 -63.09 73.43 -14.13
N THR A 546 -64.23 74.29 -14.37
CA THR A 546 -65.60 74.71 -13.58
C THR A 546 -66.21 76.21 -13.10
N LYS A 547 -67.58 76.56 -12.85
CA LYS A 547 -68.33 77.84 -12.17
C LYS A 547 -69.96 77.98 -11.86
N ASN A 548 -70.64 79.12 -11.29
CA ASN A 548 -72.13 79.40 -10.75
C ASN A 548 -72.85 80.91 -10.61
N GLU A 549 -74.18 81.25 -10.15
CA GLU A 549 -74.88 82.50 -9.39
C GLU A 549 -76.49 83.00 -9.51
N GLU A 550 -77.21 83.88 -8.62
CA GLU A 550 -78.73 84.41 -8.63
C GLU A 550 -79.41 85.58 -7.60
N ASN A 551 -80.65 86.27 -7.80
CA ASN A 551 -81.88 86.75 -6.89
C ASN A 551 -82.56 88.26 -6.50
N ASN A 552 -83.92 88.46 -6.11
CA ASN A 552 -84.82 89.54 -5.31
C ASN A 552 -85.84 90.71 -5.91
N LYS A 553 -86.89 91.59 -5.41
CA LYS A 553 -87.84 92.02 -4.20
C LYS A 553 -89.00 93.24 -4.33
N ASN A 554 -90.09 93.53 -3.46
CA ASN A 554 -90.86 94.87 -2.97
C ASN A 554 -92.50 95.22 -2.96
N LEU A 555 -93.16 96.20 -2.14
CA LEU A 555 -94.70 96.67 -2.03
C LEU A 555 -95.27 97.90 -1.04
N ASN A 556 -96.53 98.60 -1.09
CA ASN A 556 -97.21 99.67 -0.10
C ASN A 556 -98.75 100.36 -0.20
N SER A 557 -99.37 101.12 0.82
CA SER A 557 -100.47 102.27 1.03
C SER A 557 -102.03 102.23 1.52
N LYS A 558 -102.52 103.18 2.41
CA LYS A 558 -103.85 103.25 3.17
C LYS A 558 -104.71 104.57 3.09
N GLN A 559 -105.98 104.52 2.62
CA GLN A 559 -107.08 105.48 3.00
C GLN A 559 -108.50 104.90 2.90
N LYS A 560 -108.61 103.64 2.47
CA LYS A 560 -109.74 102.74 2.80
C LYS A 560 -109.92 102.55 4.32
N GLU A 561 -109.12 103.22 5.16
CA GLU A 561 -108.62 102.80 6.49
C GLU A 561 -109.64 102.74 7.64
N GLN A 562 -110.92 103.08 7.44
CA GLN A 562 -111.96 102.79 8.44
C GLN A 562 -112.90 101.66 8.02
N GLU A 563 -113.28 101.58 6.74
CA GLU A 563 -113.82 100.34 6.19
C GLU A 563 -112.77 99.21 6.26
N ILE A 564 -111.49 99.57 6.13
CA ILE A 564 -110.28 98.80 6.45
C ILE A 564 -109.67 99.33 7.78
N LEU A 565 -110.54 99.54 8.78
CA LEU A 565 -110.30 99.16 10.18
C LEU A 565 -111.26 98.03 10.57
N GLN A 566 -112.50 98.01 10.05
CA GLN A 566 -113.44 96.92 10.32
C GLN A 566 -113.19 95.68 9.43
N LYS A 567 -112.94 95.85 8.12
CA LYS A 567 -112.24 94.83 7.32
C LYS A 567 -110.85 94.58 7.85
N ASN A 568 -110.12 95.55 8.41
CA ASN A 568 -108.83 95.22 9.06
C ASN A 568 -109.01 94.48 10.40
N LEU A 569 -110.23 94.33 10.93
CA LEU A 569 -110.55 93.50 12.10
C LEU A 569 -111.00 92.11 11.64
N GLU A 570 -111.91 92.01 10.67
CA GLU A 570 -112.28 90.74 10.03
C GLU A 570 -111.11 90.12 9.25
N GLU A 571 -110.30 90.93 8.57
CA GLU A 571 -109.02 90.56 7.97
C GLU A 571 -107.92 90.43 9.03
N ASN A 572 -107.97 91.04 10.23
CA ASN A 572 -107.06 90.62 11.31
C ASN A 572 -107.47 89.26 11.90
N GLU A 573 -108.75 88.93 11.98
CA GLU A 573 -109.20 87.63 12.48
C GLU A 573 -109.02 86.54 11.43
N GLN A 574 -109.28 86.85 10.15
CA GLN A 574 -108.90 85.97 9.04
C GLN A 574 -107.39 85.92 8.83
N GLN A 575 -106.63 86.99 9.06
CA GLN A 575 -105.16 86.94 8.97
C GLN A 575 -104.57 86.23 10.19
N LYS A 576 -105.07 86.41 11.41
CA LYS A 576 -104.69 85.59 12.57
C LYS A 576 -105.10 84.13 12.41
N LYS A 577 -106.23 83.83 11.75
CA LYS A 577 -106.55 82.46 11.32
C LYS A 577 -105.58 81.96 10.27
N ARG A 578 -105.32 82.70 9.19
CA ARG A 578 -104.35 82.32 8.14
C ARG A 578 -102.91 82.24 8.67
N GLU A 579 -102.55 83.01 9.68
CA GLU A 579 -101.25 82.99 10.37
C GLU A 579 -101.19 81.84 11.37
N ALA A 580 -102.27 81.51 12.07
CA ALA A 580 -102.38 80.29 12.87
C ALA A 580 -102.32 79.05 11.99
N GLU A 581 -103.11 79.00 10.91
CA GLU A 581 -103.09 77.96 9.86
C GLU A 581 -101.72 77.88 9.18
N GLN A 582 -101.04 79.00 8.90
CA GLN A 582 -99.66 78.99 8.38
C GLN A 582 -98.65 78.55 9.43
N THR A 583 -98.82 78.91 10.70
CA THR A 583 -97.94 78.47 11.80
C THR A 583 -98.12 76.99 12.08
N GLU A 584 -99.36 76.49 12.01
CA GLU A 584 -99.71 75.08 12.11
C GLU A 584 -99.23 74.30 10.88
N LEU A 585 -99.40 74.82 9.67
CA LEU A 585 -98.83 74.25 8.45
C LEU A 585 -97.29 74.28 8.45
N GLN A 586 -96.66 75.30 9.03
CA GLN A 586 -95.21 75.33 9.27
C GLN A 586 -94.79 74.32 10.34
N LYS A 587 -95.59 74.11 11.38
CA LYS A 587 -95.36 73.11 12.44
C LYS A 587 -95.53 71.69 11.88
N GLN A 588 -96.54 71.45 11.05
CA GLN A 588 -96.74 70.23 10.27
C GLN A 588 -95.54 70.00 9.34
N LYS A 589 -95.20 70.96 8.47
CA LYS A 589 -94.02 70.85 7.57
C LYS A 589 -92.69 70.66 8.31
N LYS A 590 -92.53 71.24 9.50
CA LYS A 590 -91.36 71.05 10.35
C LYS A 590 -91.32 69.64 10.97
N ASN A 591 -92.47 69.09 11.35
CA ASN A 591 -92.60 67.70 11.79
C ASN A 591 -92.39 66.72 10.63
N GLU A 592 -92.97 66.96 9.45
CA GLU A 592 -92.72 66.21 8.23
C GLU A 592 -91.23 66.22 7.87
N LEU A 593 -90.57 67.38 7.90
CA LEU A 593 -89.14 67.52 7.62
C LEU A 593 -88.28 66.76 8.66
N LYS A 594 -88.64 66.82 9.95
CA LYS A 594 -87.97 66.06 11.02
C LYS A 594 -88.12 64.55 10.78
N ASN A 595 -89.34 64.09 10.51
CA ASN A 595 -89.63 62.70 10.17
C ASN A 595 -88.87 62.27 8.90
N LEU A 596 -88.75 63.13 7.88
CA LEU A 596 -87.97 62.84 6.67
C LEU A 596 -86.47 62.72 6.97
N GLN A 597 -85.93 63.56 7.87
CA GLN A 597 -84.53 63.49 8.31
C GLN A 597 -84.24 62.25 9.15
N GLU A 598 -85.17 61.83 10.01
CA GLU A 598 -85.06 60.61 10.81
C GLU A 598 -85.17 59.35 9.93
N ASN A 599 -86.15 59.29 9.02
CA ASN A 599 -86.23 58.25 7.99
C ASN A 599 -84.99 58.21 7.07
N LYS A 600 -84.38 59.36 6.79
CA LYS A 600 -83.12 59.41 6.02
C LYS A 600 -81.96 58.81 6.81
N LYS A 601 -81.80 59.19 8.09
CA LYS A 601 -80.76 58.64 8.98
C LYS A 601 -80.89 57.12 9.10
N GLU A 602 -82.09 56.59 9.35
CA GLU A 602 -82.33 55.15 9.38
C GLU A 602 -81.86 54.45 8.09
N ARG A 603 -82.20 55.02 6.92
CA ARG A 603 -81.82 54.44 5.62
C ARG A 603 -80.30 54.46 5.43
N GLU A 604 -79.64 55.55 5.80
CA GLU A 604 -78.17 55.66 5.72
C GLU A 604 -77.48 54.67 6.67
N GLN A 605 -78.04 54.45 7.86
CA GLN A 605 -77.56 53.49 8.86
C GLN A 605 -77.76 52.03 8.39
N LYS A 606 -78.97 51.66 7.95
CA LYS A 606 -79.28 50.33 7.37
C LYS A 606 -78.43 50.01 6.14
N ILE A 607 -78.09 51.00 5.31
CA ILE A 607 -77.15 50.84 4.17
C ILE A 607 -75.70 50.62 4.65
N MET A 608 -75.29 51.21 5.78
CA MET A 608 -73.97 50.99 6.37
C MET A 608 -73.85 49.57 6.95
N GLU A 609 -74.87 49.11 7.67
CA GLU A 609 -75.00 47.76 8.22
C GLU A 609 -74.96 46.70 7.10
N GLU A 610 -75.73 46.88 6.01
CA GLU A 610 -75.67 46.01 4.83
C GLU A 610 -74.26 45.93 4.22
N LYS A 611 -73.55 47.05 4.13
CA LYS A 611 -72.16 47.10 3.60
C LYS A 611 -71.19 46.37 4.52
N ASN A 612 -71.29 46.57 5.84
CA ASN A 612 -70.46 45.89 6.82
C ASN A 612 -70.73 44.37 6.80
N LYS A 613 -72.00 43.95 6.73
CA LYS A 613 -72.40 42.54 6.61
C LYS A 613 -71.86 41.89 5.33
N LYS A 614 -71.92 42.58 4.18
CA LYS A 614 -71.33 42.12 2.92
C LYS A 614 -69.79 42.05 2.97
N ARG A 615 -69.14 42.97 3.68
CA ARG A 615 -67.68 42.97 3.90
C ARG A 615 -67.24 41.79 4.76
N LEU A 616 -67.90 41.58 5.91
CA LEU A 616 -67.70 40.43 6.79
C LEU A 616 -67.92 39.09 6.06
N GLN A 617 -69.03 38.95 5.31
CA GLN A 617 -69.27 37.74 4.49
C GLN A 617 -68.19 37.49 3.42
N THR A 618 -67.52 38.55 2.93
CA THR A 618 -66.41 38.42 1.98
C THR A 618 -65.15 37.97 2.70
N GLN A 619 -64.84 38.55 3.86
CA GLN A 619 -63.71 38.17 4.72
C GLN A 619 -63.83 36.71 5.19
N LEU A 620 -65.02 36.29 5.64
CA LEU A 620 -65.30 34.91 6.06
C LEU A 620 -65.08 33.91 4.91
N LYS A 621 -65.45 34.27 3.67
CA LYS A 621 -65.21 33.43 2.49
C LYS A 621 -63.73 33.32 2.13
N SER A 622 -62.94 34.38 2.28
CA SER A 622 -61.48 34.30 2.11
C SER A 622 -60.82 33.49 3.23
N PHE A 623 -61.27 33.64 4.48
CA PHE A 623 -60.75 32.89 5.63
C PHE A 623 -61.01 31.38 5.47
N ASN A 624 -62.25 30.99 5.18
CA ASN A 624 -62.61 29.57 4.98
C ASN A 624 -61.89 28.95 3.76
N LYS A 625 -61.49 29.76 2.77
CA LYS A 625 -60.65 29.28 1.65
C LYS A 625 -59.21 29.03 2.11
N LEU A 626 -58.61 29.94 2.88
CA LEU A 626 -57.27 29.77 3.43
C LEU A 626 -57.20 28.60 4.43
N LEU A 627 -58.24 28.45 5.28
CA LEU A 627 -58.36 27.34 6.21
C LEU A 627 -58.32 26.00 5.47
N LYS A 628 -59.10 25.88 4.38
CA LYS A 628 -59.09 24.68 3.54
C LYS A 628 -57.77 24.47 2.80
N GLU A 629 -57.14 25.53 2.29
CA GLU A 629 -55.82 25.42 1.64
C GLU A 629 -54.72 25.00 2.64
N TYR A 630 -54.90 25.27 3.93
CA TYR A 630 -54.06 24.76 5.02
C TYR A 630 -54.37 23.30 5.38
N GLU A 631 -55.65 22.92 5.46
CA GLU A 631 -56.08 21.51 5.64
C GLU A 631 -55.55 20.60 4.52
N ASP A 632 -55.74 21.00 3.25
CA ASP A 632 -55.25 20.27 2.07
C ASP A 632 -53.71 20.15 2.08
N GLN A 633 -52.98 21.18 2.57
CA GLN A 633 -51.52 21.13 2.74
C GLN A 633 -51.09 20.20 3.89
N LYS A 634 -51.78 20.26 5.03
CA LYS A 634 -51.50 19.40 6.19
C LYS A 634 -51.63 17.92 5.82
N VAL A 635 -52.71 17.54 5.15
CA VAL A 635 -52.89 16.16 4.65
C VAL A 635 -51.74 15.76 3.71
N SER A 636 -51.34 16.63 2.78
CA SER A 636 -50.21 16.33 1.88
C SER A 636 -48.86 16.20 2.59
N MET A 637 -48.66 16.82 3.76
CA MET A 637 -47.47 16.60 4.59
C MET A 637 -47.55 15.28 5.37
N GLU A 638 -48.71 14.96 5.96
CA GLU A 638 -48.95 13.69 6.66
C GLU A 638 -48.79 12.48 5.73
N GLU A 639 -49.26 12.58 4.47
CA GLU A 639 -49.03 11.59 3.42
C GLU A 639 -47.53 11.40 3.11
N ARG A 640 -46.77 12.49 2.94
CA ARG A 640 -45.31 12.42 2.68
C ARG A 640 -44.53 11.85 3.85
N GLU A 641 -44.92 12.17 5.08
CA GLU A 641 -44.35 11.53 6.27
C GLU A 641 -44.62 10.03 6.29
N ALA A 642 -45.83 9.59 5.92
CA ALA A 642 -46.16 8.17 5.83
C ALA A 642 -45.32 7.47 4.75
N GLU A 643 -45.17 8.06 3.56
CA GLU A 643 -44.29 7.55 2.50
C GLU A 643 -42.82 7.43 2.96
N GLN A 644 -42.28 8.46 3.63
CA GLN A 644 -40.92 8.43 4.17
C GLN A 644 -40.74 7.37 5.26
N LYS A 645 -41.73 7.19 6.15
CA LYS A 645 -41.72 6.16 7.20
C LYS A 645 -41.76 4.75 6.60
N VAL A 646 -42.52 4.53 5.53
CA VAL A 646 -42.53 3.26 4.77
C VAL A 646 -41.17 3.03 4.08
N LEU A 647 -40.65 4.01 3.35
CA LEU A 647 -39.35 3.90 2.66
C LEU A 647 -38.20 3.61 3.64
N LEU A 648 -38.20 4.24 4.81
CA LEU A 648 -37.22 4.00 5.87
C LEU A 648 -37.30 2.57 6.44
N GLU A 649 -38.50 2.01 6.60
CA GLU A 649 -38.65 0.62 7.06
C GLU A 649 -38.33 -0.40 5.97
N GLU A 650 -38.57 -0.10 4.69
CA GLU A 650 -38.01 -0.88 3.58
C GLU A 650 -36.47 -0.88 3.60
N GLN A 651 -35.83 0.28 3.74
CA GLN A 651 -34.37 0.41 3.82
C GLN A 651 -33.81 -0.38 5.01
N LYS A 652 -34.41 -0.25 6.21
CA LYS A 652 -34.05 -1.06 7.38
C LYS A 652 -34.20 -2.56 7.12
N ASN A 653 -35.26 -2.99 6.44
CA ASN A 653 -35.46 -4.40 6.09
C ASN A 653 -34.45 -4.92 5.05
N GLN A 654 -34.07 -4.12 4.06
CA GLN A 654 -32.95 -4.43 3.17
C GLN A 654 -31.63 -4.54 3.96
N LEU A 655 -31.39 -3.65 4.92
CA LEU A 655 -30.19 -3.68 5.77
C LEU A 655 -30.16 -4.94 6.66
N ARG A 656 -31.27 -5.27 7.33
CA ARG A 656 -31.46 -6.52 8.11
C ARG A 656 -31.18 -7.76 7.26
N LYS A 657 -31.66 -7.77 6.01
CA LYS A 657 -31.41 -8.87 5.06
C LYS A 657 -29.92 -9.00 4.69
N ARG A 658 -29.26 -7.91 4.30
CA ARG A 658 -27.81 -7.90 4.00
C ARG A 658 -26.97 -8.34 5.22
N LEU A 659 -27.29 -7.87 6.42
CA LEU A 659 -26.61 -8.29 7.66
C LEU A 659 -26.79 -9.78 7.98
N SER A 660 -27.95 -10.35 7.63
CA SER A 660 -28.20 -11.80 7.73
C SER A 660 -27.37 -12.59 6.70
N GLU A 661 -27.32 -12.11 5.45
CA GLU A 661 -26.54 -12.72 4.36
C GLU A 661 -25.03 -12.67 4.66
N GLU A 662 -24.49 -11.52 5.08
CA GLU A 662 -23.10 -11.38 5.54
C GLU A 662 -22.78 -12.30 6.72
N ARG A 663 -23.69 -12.42 7.69
CA ARG A 663 -23.52 -13.33 8.83
C ARG A 663 -23.44 -14.78 8.36
N ASN A 664 -24.34 -15.20 7.48
CA ASN A 664 -24.40 -16.57 6.98
C ASN A 664 -23.14 -16.91 6.16
N GLU A 665 -22.68 -16.00 5.28
CA GLU A 665 -21.44 -16.20 4.52
C GLU A 665 -20.21 -16.19 5.43
N ARG A 666 -20.18 -15.35 6.48
CA ARG A 666 -19.10 -15.36 7.48
C ARG A 666 -19.07 -16.63 8.31
N GLU A 667 -20.22 -17.20 8.66
CA GLU A 667 -20.33 -18.49 9.34
C GLU A 667 -19.93 -19.65 8.39
N ARG A 668 -20.30 -19.60 7.11
CA ARG A 668 -19.84 -20.52 6.06
C ARG A 668 -18.32 -20.48 5.88
N LEU A 669 -17.72 -19.31 5.66
CA LEU A 669 -16.27 -19.13 5.48
C LEU A 669 -15.49 -19.58 6.71
N LYS A 670 -16.03 -19.38 7.92
CA LYS A 670 -15.48 -19.94 9.17
C LYS A 670 -15.49 -21.48 9.15
N MET A 671 -16.55 -22.11 8.66
CA MET A 671 -16.65 -23.57 8.56
C MET A 671 -15.75 -24.15 7.44
N GLU A 672 -15.61 -23.46 6.31
CA GLU A 672 -14.62 -23.80 5.26
C GLU A 672 -13.18 -23.69 5.79
N TRP A 673 -12.87 -22.64 6.56
CA TRP A 673 -11.57 -22.48 7.21
C TRP A 673 -11.28 -23.60 8.22
N ILE A 674 -12.27 -23.98 9.06
CA ILE A 674 -12.14 -25.12 10.00
C ILE A 674 -11.94 -26.44 9.25
N LYS A 675 -12.64 -26.68 8.13
CA LYS A 675 -12.42 -27.87 7.27
C LYS A 675 -10.98 -27.90 6.75
N LYS A 676 -10.47 -26.77 6.25
CA LYS A 676 -9.10 -26.67 5.75
C LYS A 676 -8.05 -26.84 6.84
N GLU A 677 -8.24 -26.26 8.02
CA GLU A 677 -7.33 -26.44 9.16
C GLU A 677 -7.27 -27.91 9.59
N LYS A 678 -8.41 -28.62 9.65
CA LYS A 678 -8.45 -30.07 9.91
C LYS A 678 -7.76 -30.89 8.82
N GLN A 679 -7.93 -30.54 7.54
CA GLN A 679 -7.26 -31.22 6.43
C GLN A 679 -5.73 -31.02 6.50
N GLU A 680 -5.27 -29.80 6.81
CA GLU A 680 -3.87 -29.52 7.03
C GLU A 680 -3.31 -30.20 8.31
N GLN A 681 -4.11 -30.37 9.36
CA GLN A 681 -3.71 -31.13 10.56
C GLN A 681 -3.51 -32.61 10.20
N LYS A 682 -4.47 -33.23 9.50
CA LYS A 682 -4.35 -34.61 9.04
C LYS A 682 -3.10 -34.81 8.16
N GLN A 683 -2.86 -33.93 7.19
CA GLN A 683 -1.64 -33.98 6.37
C GLN A 683 -0.34 -33.90 7.19
N LYS A 684 -0.36 -33.19 8.33
CA LYS A 684 0.79 -33.13 9.25
C LYS A 684 0.94 -34.41 10.07
N GLU A 685 -0.17 -35.05 10.49
CA GLU A 685 -0.13 -36.38 11.12
C GLU A 685 0.35 -37.45 10.15
N ASP A 686 -0.18 -37.49 8.92
CA ASP A 686 0.25 -38.41 7.86
C ASP A 686 1.77 -38.29 7.58
N LEU A 687 2.29 -37.05 7.52
CA LEU A 687 3.73 -36.78 7.39
C LEU A 687 4.56 -37.18 8.63
N ILE A 688 4.02 -37.03 9.85
CA ILE A 688 4.69 -37.46 11.09
C ILE A 688 4.80 -38.99 11.12
N ASN A 689 3.71 -39.69 10.81
CA ASN A 689 3.66 -41.15 10.74
C ASN A 689 4.67 -41.70 9.72
N GLU A 690 4.78 -41.07 8.54
CA GLU A 690 5.76 -41.45 7.52
C GLU A 690 7.21 -41.20 8.00
N ILE A 691 7.49 -40.06 8.65
CA ILE A 691 8.81 -39.78 9.24
C ILE A 691 9.15 -40.80 10.34
N GLU A 692 8.18 -41.29 11.11
CA GLU A 692 8.41 -42.34 12.12
C GLU A 692 8.64 -43.72 11.51
N ASN A 693 7.95 -44.07 10.43
CA ASN A 693 8.23 -45.29 9.66
C ASN A 693 9.64 -45.25 9.06
N GLN A 694 10.06 -44.12 8.47
CA GLN A 694 11.40 -43.94 7.93
C GLN A 694 12.48 -44.02 9.03
N LYS A 695 12.26 -43.44 10.22
CA LYS A 695 13.15 -43.62 11.37
C LYS A 695 13.31 -45.10 11.74
N ARG A 696 12.21 -45.84 11.90
CA ARG A 696 12.22 -47.28 12.23
C ARG A 696 12.96 -48.11 11.16
N MET A 697 12.85 -47.73 9.88
CA MET A 697 13.59 -48.38 8.80
C MET A 697 15.10 -48.09 8.87
N ILE A 698 15.50 -46.84 9.12
CA ILE A 698 16.90 -46.44 9.34
C ILE A 698 17.49 -47.14 10.57
N GLU A 699 16.70 -47.32 11.62
CA GLU A 699 17.11 -48.02 12.85
C GLU A 699 17.41 -49.50 12.60
N LYS A 700 16.49 -50.20 11.90
CA LYS A 700 16.72 -51.59 11.42
C LYS A 700 17.93 -51.70 10.49
N LEU A 701 18.15 -50.73 9.60
CA LEU A 701 19.33 -50.73 8.73
C LEU A 701 20.62 -50.67 9.56
N LYS A 702 20.70 -49.78 10.55
CA LYS A 702 21.86 -49.71 11.48
C LYS A 702 22.07 -51.00 12.27
N GLU A 703 20.99 -51.67 12.71
CA GLU A 703 21.08 -52.99 13.36
C GLU A 703 21.71 -54.03 12.41
N THR A 704 21.29 -54.06 11.14
CA THR A 704 21.88 -54.97 10.15
C THR A 704 23.31 -54.62 9.75
N GLU A 705 23.67 -53.33 9.66
CA GLU A 705 25.05 -52.87 9.43
C GLU A 705 25.96 -53.27 10.59
N HIS A 706 25.52 -53.05 11.84
CA HIS A 706 26.26 -53.44 13.04
C HIS A 706 26.45 -54.96 13.14
N LEU A 707 25.40 -55.75 12.82
CA LEU A 707 25.48 -57.21 12.79
C LEU A 707 26.44 -57.71 11.70
N ASN A 708 26.40 -57.11 10.50
CA ASN A 708 27.34 -57.40 9.41
C ASN A 708 28.78 -57.05 9.80
N TYR A 709 29.01 -55.92 10.45
CA TYR A 709 30.33 -55.51 10.95
C TYR A 709 30.89 -56.50 11.98
N GLU A 710 30.10 -56.88 13.00
CA GLU A 710 30.55 -57.88 13.99
C GLU A 710 30.79 -59.26 13.37
N ASN A 711 30.04 -59.65 12.34
CA ASN A 711 30.30 -60.89 11.61
C ASN A 711 31.59 -60.82 10.79
N LEU A 712 31.81 -59.73 10.05
CA LEU A 712 33.04 -59.50 9.28
C LEU A 712 34.28 -59.48 10.19
N LYS A 713 34.19 -58.83 11.34
CA LYS A 713 35.19 -58.77 12.41
C LYS A 713 35.51 -60.16 12.99
N LYS A 714 34.49 -60.99 13.24
CA LYS A 714 34.69 -62.39 13.67
C LYS A 714 35.42 -63.21 12.60
N ASP A 715 35.03 -63.08 11.33
CA ASP A 715 35.67 -63.84 10.24
C ASP A 715 37.08 -63.36 9.91
N TYR A 716 37.36 -62.06 10.05
CA TYR A 716 38.73 -61.54 10.02
C TYR A 716 39.57 -62.11 11.18
N GLY A 717 39.01 -62.18 12.39
CA GLY A 717 39.63 -62.85 13.54
C GLY A 717 39.95 -64.32 13.29
N LYS A 718 39.00 -65.09 12.72
CA LYS A 718 39.22 -66.49 12.30
C LYS A 718 40.36 -66.60 11.28
N LYS A 719 40.35 -65.76 10.23
CA LYS A 719 41.41 -65.72 9.21
C LYS A 719 42.78 -65.41 9.83
N MET A 720 42.88 -64.37 10.68
CA MET A 720 44.13 -64.03 11.37
C MET A 720 44.64 -65.15 12.28
N HIS A 721 43.75 -65.89 12.96
CA HIS A 721 44.16 -67.06 13.74
C HIS A 721 44.68 -68.20 12.83
N LEU A 722 44.05 -68.44 11.67
CA LEU A 722 44.52 -69.43 10.70
C LEU A 722 45.88 -69.05 10.09
N TYR A 723 46.10 -67.76 9.74
CA TYR A 723 47.40 -67.26 9.30
C TYR A 723 48.49 -67.51 10.35
N LYS A 724 48.28 -67.08 11.60
CA LYS A 724 49.24 -67.32 12.71
C LYS A 724 49.50 -68.80 12.97
N LYS A 725 48.51 -69.67 12.75
CA LYS A 725 48.67 -71.13 12.88
C LYS A 725 49.48 -71.74 11.72
N LYS A 726 49.29 -71.24 10.49
CA LYS A 726 50.07 -71.63 9.30
C LYS A 726 51.52 -71.18 9.43
N GLU A 727 51.73 -69.90 9.74
CA GLU A 727 53.03 -69.28 10.04
C GLU A 727 53.79 -70.06 11.12
N LYS A 728 53.16 -70.36 12.26
CA LYS A 728 53.78 -71.17 13.32
C LYS A 728 54.16 -72.59 12.85
N SER A 729 53.35 -73.21 11.99
CA SER A 729 53.67 -74.53 11.42
C SER A 729 54.80 -74.48 10.39
N GLU A 730 54.90 -73.39 9.63
CA GLU A 730 55.98 -73.17 8.65
C GLU A 730 57.30 -72.86 9.35
N ASN A 731 57.28 -72.03 10.40
CA ASN A 731 58.43 -71.81 11.28
C ASN A 731 58.88 -73.10 11.99
N GLN A 732 57.96 -73.96 12.44
CA GLN A 732 58.30 -75.27 13.00
C GLN A 732 58.97 -76.21 11.99
N LYS A 733 58.55 -76.20 10.71
CA LYS A 733 59.23 -76.95 9.65
C LYS A 733 60.62 -76.38 9.35
N LEU A 734 60.76 -75.06 9.36
CA LEU A 734 62.05 -74.39 9.14
C LEU A 734 63.04 -74.74 10.26
N ILE A 735 62.61 -74.68 11.53
CA ILE A 735 63.40 -75.11 12.69
C ILE A 735 63.83 -76.57 12.53
N LYS A 736 62.89 -77.48 12.21
CA LYS A 736 63.23 -78.91 12.03
C LYS A 736 64.21 -79.17 10.88
N ASN A 737 64.12 -78.42 9.78
CA ASN A 737 65.09 -78.50 8.69
C ASN A 737 66.48 -77.99 9.12
N LEU A 738 66.55 -76.95 9.95
CA LEU A 738 67.81 -76.43 10.50
C LEU A 738 68.42 -77.39 11.53
N GLU A 739 67.59 -78.05 12.34
CA GLU A 739 67.98 -79.14 13.23
C GLU A 739 68.56 -80.31 12.41
N GLU A 740 67.86 -80.79 11.37
CA GLU A 740 68.36 -81.85 10.47
C GLU A 740 69.65 -81.47 9.74
N GLN A 741 69.83 -80.20 9.36
CA GLN A 741 71.09 -79.70 8.79
C GLN A 741 72.22 -79.66 9.81
N ARG A 742 71.96 -79.21 11.05
CA ARG A 742 72.93 -79.27 12.14
C ARG A 742 73.34 -80.72 12.45
N ASP A 743 72.37 -81.62 12.51
CA ASP A 743 72.58 -83.05 12.70
C ASP A 743 73.46 -83.67 11.59
N LEU A 744 73.40 -83.15 10.37
CA LEU A 744 74.27 -83.54 9.26
C LEU A 744 75.67 -82.91 9.38
N ILE A 745 75.78 -81.66 9.82
CA ILE A 745 77.05 -80.98 10.07
C ILE A 745 77.83 -81.71 11.18
N GLU A 746 77.22 -81.98 12.34
CA GLU A 746 77.88 -82.70 13.44
C GLU A 746 78.33 -84.12 13.02
N LYS A 747 77.56 -84.80 12.15
CA LYS A 747 77.97 -86.08 11.54
C LYS A 747 79.12 -85.93 10.56
N LEU A 748 79.17 -84.85 9.77
CA LEU A 748 80.28 -84.56 8.86
C LEU A 748 81.55 -84.16 9.61
N GLU A 749 81.43 -83.42 10.70
CA GLU A 749 82.53 -83.07 11.61
C GLU A 749 83.09 -84.32 12.29
N TYR A 750 82.24 -85.20 12.84
CA TYR A 750 82.66 -86.50 13.38
C TYR A 750 83.33 -87.40 12.32
N LEU A 751 82.84 -87.40 11.07
CA LEU A 751 83.44 -88.13 9.97
C LEU A 751 84.77 -87.51 9.50
N LEU A 752 84.93 -86.18 9.56
CA LEU A 752 86.19 -85.49 9.30
C LEU A 752 87.21 -85.75 10.42
N GLU A 753 86.80 -85.75 11.68
CA GLU A 753 87.63 -86.13 12.82
C GLU A 753 88.07 -87.60 12.71
N LYS A 754 87.16 -88.53 12.40
CA LYS A 754 87.53 -89.92 12.10
C LYS A 754 88.43 -90.04 10.88
N LYS A 755 88.21 -89.26 9.82
CA LYS A 755 89.08 -89.26 8.63
C LYS A 755 90.48 -88.73 8.94
N ASN A 756 90.61 -87.73 9.81
CA ASN A 756 91.90 -87.21 10.26
C ASN A 756 92.63 -88.23 11.15
N ASN A 757 91.92 -88.88 12.07
CA ASN A 757 92.46 -89.99 12.87
C ASN A 757 92.87 -91.20 12.00
N ILE A 758 92.09 -91.55 10.99
CA ILE A 758 92.43 -92.59 10.00
C ILE A 758 93.63 -92.15 9.13
N ARG A 759 93.73 -90.88 8.75
CA ARG A 759 94.87 -90.35 7.98
C ARG A 759 96.16 -90.42 8.79
N GLY A 760 96.13 -90.07 10.08
CA GLY A 760 97.25 -90.29 11.02
C GLY A 760 97.62 -91.76 11.24
N LEU A 761 96.75 -92.70 10.85
CA LEU A 761 97.02 -94.14 10.85
C LEU A 761 97.42 -94.68 9.46
N GLN A 762 97.03 -94.03 8.35
CA GLN A 762 97.37 -94.41 6.98
C GLN A 762 98.64 -93.75 6.43
N GLU A 763 99.11 -92.66 7.04
CA GLU A 763 100.48 -92.15 6.84
C GLU A 763 101.53 -93.12 7.41
N LYS A 764 101.10 -94.15 8.17
CA LYS A 764 101.90 -95.37 8.40
C LYS A 764 101.75 -96.36 7.24
N ARG A 765 102.63 -96.19 6.25
CA ARG A 765 102.94 -97.10 5.12
C ARG A 765 101.93 -97.14 3.97
N GLY A 766 102.25 -96.34 2.95
CA GLY A 766 101.73 -96.47 1.58
C GLY A 766 102.85 -96.35 0.55
N ASN A 767 103.88 -97.21 0.64
CA ASN A 767 104.98 -97.25 -0.33
C ASN A 767 105.23 -98.71 -0.74
N SER A 768 105.28 -98.94 -2.06
CA SER A 768 105.54 -100.21 -2.78
C SER A 768 104.59 -101.42 -2.56
N GLU A 769 104.15 -101.97 -3.71
CA GLU A 769 103.82 -103.38 -4.02
C GLU A 769 102.42 -104.02 -3.81
N ASN A 770 102.14 -104.92 -4.77
CA ASN A 770 101.25 -106.10 -4.80
C ASN A 770 99.71 -105.98 -5.00
N ASN A 771 99.31 -106.30 -6.23
CA ASN A 771 98.39 -107.38 -6.63
C ASN A 771 96.89 -107.41 -6.21
N ASN A 772 96.05 -107.23 -7.24
CA ASN A 772 94.97 -108.15 -7.69
C ASN A 772 93.54 -108.17 -7.10
N LEU A 773 92.61 -108.24 -8.08
CA LEU A 773 91.35 -109.01 -8.17
C LEU A 773 89.98 -108.50 -7.63
N ILE A 774 88.97 -108.79 -8.46
CA ILE A 774 87.54 -109.08 -8.19
C ILE A 774 86.57 -107.91 -7.87
N GLN A 775 85.82 -107.57 -8.94
CA GLN A 775 84.34 -107.54 -9.06
C GLN A 775 83.46 -107.33 -7.80
N GLY A 776 82.44 -106.45 -7.93
CA GLY A 776 81.30 -106.43 -7.01
C GLY A 776 80.24 -105.37 -7.37
N ASN A 777 79.00 -105.81 -7.51
CA ASN A 777 77.75 -105.06 -7.73
C ASN A 777 77.54 -103.87 -6.76
N GLU A 778 76.60 -102.92 -6.95
CA GLU A 778 75.29 -103.06 -7.61
C GLU A 778 74.64 -101.73 -8.06
N LEU A 779 73.67 -101.79 -8.98
CA LEU A 779 72.95 -100.61 -9.50
C LEU A 779 71.88 -100.10 -8.50
N LYS A 780 71.80 -98.77 -8.26
CA LYS A 780 70.51 -98.03 -8.09
C LYS A 780 70.52 -96.49 -8.01
N ASN A 781 71.65 -95.78 -7.94
CA ASN A 781 71.64 -94.35 -7.54
C ASN A 781 71.36 -93.28 -8.62
N LEU A 782 71.26 -93.60 -9.92
CA LEU A 782 71.10 -92.59 -11.00
C LEU A 782 69.66 -92.13 -11.32
N LYS A 783 68.74 -92.11 -10.33
CA LYS A 783 67.35 -91.59 -10.53
C LYS A 783 66.80 -90.71 -9.38
N LYS A 784 67.64 -90.07 -8.55
CA LYS A 784 67.18 -89.10 -7.52
C LYS A 784 67.68 -87.65 -7.69
N GLU A 785 68.76 -87.40 -8.42
CA GLU A 785 69.36 -86.05 -8.55
C GLU A 785 68.71 -85.15 -9.62
N ARG A 786 67.48 -85.44 -10.04
CA ARG A 786 66.69 -84.61 -10.98
C ARG A 786 65.33 -84.13 -10.43
N LYS A 787 65.17 -84.09 -9.10
CA LYS A 787 63.99 -83.54 -8.41
C LYS A 787 64.30 -82.64 -7.19
N VAL A 788 65.52 -82.11 -7.10
CA VAL A 788 65.95 -81.21 -6.00
C VAL A 788 66.01 -79.74 -6.43
N ASN A 789 66.40 -79.44 -7.69
CA ASN A 789 66.61 -78.06 -8.15
C ASN A 789 65.35 -77.29 -8.61
N GLU A 790 64.14 -77.84 -8.43
CA GLU A 790 62.87 -77.16 -8.77
C GLU A 790 62.03 -76.78 -7.52
N LYS A 791 62.65 -76.69 -6.34
CA LYS A 791 61.97 -76.30 -5.09
C LYS A 791 62.74 -75.28 -4.22
N ILE A 792 63.47 -74.37 -4.87
CA ILE A 792 64.23 -73.28 -4.20
C ILE A 792 63.85 -71.88 -4.74
N ASN A 793 62.98 -71.78 -5.77
CA ASN A 793 62.57 -70.50 -6.41
C ASN A 793 61.04 -70.31 -6.51
N THR A 794 60.32 -70.57 -5.42
CA THR A 794 58.91 -70.13 -5.17
C THR A 794 58.67 -69.97 -3.68
#